data_AF-A0A847HJZ2-F1
#
_entry.id   AF-A0A847HJZ2-F1
#
_cell.length_a   1.000
_cell.length_b   1.000
_cell.length_c   1.000
_cell.angle_alpha   90.00
_cell.angle_beta   90.00
_cell.angle_gamma   90.00
#
_symmetry.space_group_name_H-M   'P 1'
#
loop_
_entity.id
_entity.type
_entity.pdbx_description
1 polymer ?
#
loop_
_entity_poly.entity_id
_entity_poly.type
_entity_poly.pdbx_seq_one_letter_code
_entity_poly.pdbx_strand_id
1 'polypeptide(L)'
;MDLQKIELFSSLNPTEIAQINSIARRLHLTRGESVFNEGDFEKNIYIVETGQVEIYKRTPLNGEQSMAVMKNGDYFGEMAFFEKAATRSASARTLQTTSLIVIEGPDFEKLIHNYPSISLKLLATLSQRLRDTNKLIITGPNTAVTISTAKKECQMITVASAKDGYGKTTFATSLARILSTELNKKVLFLDLDLYFGGGTHLLGVHSPRSIVDITNRYRADEQKFNLLSESIRLSENLFTIPAPRSFLEAEQIHATDIIKLLKEAKKHYDYVITDTGSIFDENLYTVLDTSDFVFFIINFASLSTITDNVRFFHGISKLSYPRERLILLGNNIGPDFTTSKTSRVFPYPVIGGLPRIPDFEPQFGKPAYDLNPTSPYCEVLRLLVRNVLKEVNLKKPQTKSNIFSMLFGEKDPEQVINLQLSQLNPPPGSSFSPIINPRDVRSQVKYVRYNLLFGYIEEAKSNLLSFMEYSQSSAPLCELLGEIFLVEEKLSEALEAFQKAISLDENQHVALGYLSHLSGSKESFDRAIASVEAKIAANPNHLDLINDYGKILMINEHHEEAAIQFKKALKANPNYLEAKLNLAICLAKVGKSEDAIEMLLGVENKNPRLFYTLGEIFYQSGRLYLAYKSYNKASTLYPSYPGLRPKLFELTGYLRKLDTVIDLHEKFVNTSPKFPDLHTKLANFYHLAGKSELAMTQFKKALAINPNYKEAKLKLDALQKDSIWRLAKQHLEGDASDVTASTRSLKAVINFISGDDNTRFPEEAVLHIKNVGTSKTIQKALNATQLEAGSAELDLSPLGLLATQDILLFQIAEVKSGNVIRFAPHYLEKDEILAGRCDVDLDFDLNQESDGLVEHLTKYFLVRLDSKKLADLLVTNGSGGYKAHLRNESNSLEAIGYINPENDSQINFVLNASTKSGIAAANPGDRLSIKVVDHKKDAVFSTDFTVTKSDVLNFYKTITAQESAKAKEAS
;
A
#
# COMPACT_ATOMS: atom_id res chain seq x y z
N MET A 1 13.41 12.04 -44.01
CA MET A 1 12.07 12.35 -43.49
C MET A 1 12.20 12.98 -42.10
N ASP A 2 11.28 13.84 -41.67
CA ASP A 2 11.23 14.33 -40.28
C ASP A 2 10.47 13.30 -39.42
N LEU A 3 11.20 12.55 -38.59
CA LEU A 3 10.63 11.48 -37.77
C LEU A 3 9.60 12.00 -36.76
N GLN A 4 9.65 13.28 -36.37
CA GLN A 4 8.70 13.86 -35.43
C GLN A 4 7.27 13.96 -36.02
N LYS A 5 7.14 13.89 -37.35
CA LYS A 5 5.83 13.86 -38.04
C LYS A 5 5.20 12.47 -38.08
N ILE A 6 5.95 11.44 -37.71
CA ILE A 6 5.42 10.08 -37.58
C ILE A 6 4.63 10.00 -36.28
N GLU A 7 3.39 9.52 -36.35
CA GLU A 7 2.48 9.44 -35.20
C GLU A 7 3.15 8.80 -33.98
N LEU A 8 3.88 7.69 -34.18
CA LEU A 8 4.62 6.97 -33.15
C LEU A 8 5.60 7.85 -32.36
N PHE A 9 6.25 8.82 -33.01
CA PHE A 9 7.30 9.66 -32.41
C PHE A 9 6.85 11.10 -32.15
N SER A 10 5.58 11.42 -32.38
CA SER A 10 5.04 12.78 -32.30
C SER A 10 5.16 13.43 -30.92
N SER A 11 5.22 12.63 -29.85
CA SER A 11 5.35 13.08 -28.46
C SER A 11 6.80 13.29 -27.99
N LEU A 12 7.80 12.97 -28.84
CA LEU A 12 9.20 13.08 -28.50
C LEU A 12 9.75 14.49 -28.78
N ASN A 13 10.70 14.92 -27.94
CA ASN A 13 11.37 16.21 -28.11
C ASN A 13 12.52 16.11 -29.15
N PRO A 14 13.06 17.24 -29.63
CA PRO A 14 14.10 17.23 -30.68
C PRO A 14 15.36 16.44 -30.33
N THR A 15 15.77 16.44 -29.05
CA THR A 15 16.93 15.67 -28.58
C THR A 15 16.68 14.16 -28.59
N GLU A 16 15.47 13.72 -28.22
CA GLU A 16 15.04 12.32 -28.26
C GLU A 16 14.90 11.84 -29.71
N ILE A 17 14.36 12.68 -30.61
CA ILE A 17 14.30 12.40 -32.06
C ILE A 17 15.70 12.24 -32.65
N ALA A 18 16.69 13.02 -32.21
CA ALA A 18 18.07 12.85 -32.64
C ALA A 18 18.64 11.49 -32.24
N GLN A 19 18.29 10.97 -31.05
CA GLN A 19 18.68 9.61 -30.63
C GLN A 19 18.05 8.54 -31.52
N ILE A 20 16.76 8.67 -31.86
CA ILE A 20 16.11 7.71 -32.78
C ILE A 20 16.72 7.76 -34.18
N ASN A 21 17.01 8.96 -34.68
CA ASN A 21 17.70 9.12 -35.97
C ASN A 21 19.08 8.45 -35.98
N SER A 22 19.78 8.38 -34.84
CA SER A 22 21.12 7.77 -34.76
C SER A 22 21.12 6.26 -35.00
N ILE A 23 19.99 5.59 -34.75
CA ILE A 23 19.82 4.14 -34.95
C ILE A 23 18.95 3.79 -36.17
N ALA A 24 18.43 4.80 -36.87
CA ALA A 24 17.58 4.64 -38.04
C ALA A 24 18.43 4.45 -39.31
N ARG A 25 18.17 3.39 -40.08
CA ARG A 25 18.83 3.09 -41.35
C ARG A 25 17.84 3.17 -42.51
N ARG A 26 18.32 3.45 -43.71
CA ARG A 26 17.48 3.43 -44.93
C ARG A 26 17.65 2.12 -45.67
N LEU A 27 16.53 1.51 -46.04
CA LEU A 27 16.44 0.33 -46.87
C LEU A 27 15.68 0.69 -48.15
N HIS A 28 16.19 0.30 -49.31
CA HIS A 28 15.56 0.54 -50.60
C HIS A 28 15.23 -0.79 -51.25
N LEU A 29 13.96 -0.97 -51.58
CA LEU A 29 13.43 -2.21 -52.12
C LEU A 29 12.72 -1.94 -53.45
N THR A 30 12.89 -2.83 -54.41
CA THR A 30 12.20 -2.76 -55.71
C THR A 30 10.81 -3.40 -55.63
N ARG A 31 9.96 -3.21 -56.63
CA ARG A 31 8.58 -3.72 -56.64
C ARG A 31 8.54 -5.25 -56.50
N GLY A 32 7.76 -5.74 -55.55
CA GLY A 32 7.51 -7.17 -55.34
C GLY A 32 8.49 -7.85 -54.38
N GLU A 33 9.51 -7.13 -53.89
CA GLU A 33 10.42 -7.64 -52.88
C GLU A 33 9.73 -7.80 -51.51
N SER A 34 10.03 -8.90 -50.83
CA SER A 34 9.53 -9.15 -49.47
C SER A 34 10.32 -8.29 -48.48
N VAL A 35 9.60 -7.62 -47.59
CA VAL A 35 10.16 -6.89 -46.44
C VAL A 35 10.40 -7.86 -45.28
N PHE A 36 9.45 -8.75 -45.04
CA PHE A 36 9.54 -9.91 -44.13
C PHE A 36 8.37 -10.85 -44.40
N ASN A 37 8.48 -12.10 -43.96
CA ASN A 37 7.44 -13.12 -44.09
C ASN A 37 6.79 -13.43 -42.73
N GLU A 38 5.55 -13.91 -42.79
CA GLU A 38 4.85 -14.46 -41.63
C GLU A 38 5.67 -15.60 -41.02
N GLY A 39 5.85 -15.59 -39.70
CA GLY A 39 6.70 -16.55 -38.99
C GLY A 39 8.15 -16.08 -38.76
N ASP A 40 8.61 -15.00 -39.39
CA ASP A 40 9.97 -14.50 -39.19
C ASP A 40 10.16 -13.98 -37.75
N PHE A 41 11.37 -14.17 -37.21
CA PHE A 41 11.76 -13.76 -35.85
C PHE A 41 12.36 -12.36 -35.77
N GLU A 42 12.56 -11.69 -36.92
CA GLU A 42 13.18 -10.36 -36.97
C GLU A 42 12.26 -9.30 -36.36
N LYS A 43 12.79 -8.50 -35.42
CA LYS A 43 12.02 -7.51 -34.62
C LYS A 43 12.19 -6.04 -35.07
N ASN A 44 12.46 -5.83 -36.35
CA ASN A 44 12.66 -4.49 -36.89
C ASN A 44 11.34 -3.70 -37.00
N ILE A 45 11.41 -2.38 -36.80
CA ILE A 45 10.32 -1.44 -37.09
C ILE A 45 10.59 -0.78 -38.43
N TYR A 46 9.58 -0.74 -39.29
CA TYR A 46 9.67 -0.16 -40.63
C TYR A 46 8.77 1.06 -40.73
N ILE A 47 9.28 2.13 -41.35
CA ILE A 47 8.54 3.36 -41.62
C ILE A 47 8.65 3.64 -43.12
N VAL A 48 7.53 3.86 -43.79
CA VAL A 48 7.52 4.14 -45.22
C VAL A 48 7.94 5.59 -45.46
N GLU A 49 9.16 5.81 -45.95
CA GLU A 49 9.63 7.15 -46.32
C GLU A 49 9.03 7.56 -47.68
N THR A 50 9.11 6.66 -48.66
CA THR A 50 8.47 6.85 -49.98
C THR A 50 8.10 5.48 -50.56
N GLY A 51 6.89 5.30 -51.07
CA GLY A 51 6.49 4.05 -51.73
C GLY A 51 5.22 3.45 -51.11
N GLN A 52 5.00 2.15 -51.30
CA GLN A 52 3.85 1.43 -50.73
C GLN A 52 4.23 -0.01 -50.37
N VAL A 53 3.78 -0.46 -49.20
CA VAL A 53 3.97 -1.83 -48.71
C VAL A 53 2.61 -2.46 -48.44
N GLU A 54 2.38 -3.66 -48.98
CA GLU A 54 1.22 -4.48 -48.70
C GLU A 54 1.52 -5.45 -47.57
N ILE A 55 0.68 -5.45 -46.54
CA ILE A 55 0.65 -6.45 -45.47
C ILE A 55 -0.40 -7.50 -45.84
N TYR A 56 -0.01 -8.76 -45.95
CA TYR A 56 -0.88 -9.85 -46.37
C TYR A 56 -0.65 -11.13 -45.56
N LYS A 57 -1.69 -11.95 -45.45
CA LYS A 57 -1.65 -13.25 -44.76
C LYS A 57 -2.08 -14.35 -45.71
N ARG A 58 -1.41 -15.51 -45.68
CA ARG A 58 -1.81 -16.67 -46.48
C ARG A 58 -2.67 -17.60 -45.62
N THR A 59 -3.90 -17.84 -46.03
CA THR A 59 -4.78 -18.80 -45.35
C THR A 59 -4.99 -20.05 -46.22
N PRO A 60 -5.07 -21.26 -45.62
CA PRO A 60 -5.24 -22.50 -46.37
C PRO A 60 -6.52 -22.56 -47.22
N LEU A 61 -7.53 -21.78 -46.87
CA LEU A 61 -8.87 -21.79 -47.49
C LEU A 61 -9.12 -20.65 -48.49
N ASN A 62 -8.52 -19.46 -48.29
CA ASN A 62 -8.84 -18.25 -49.08
C ASN A 62 -7.64 -17.67 -49.87
N GLY A 63 -6.47 -18.32 -49.88
CA GLY A 63 -5.29 -17.81 -50.57
C GLY A 63 -4.62 -16.62 -49.86
N GLU A 64 -3.99 -15.73 -50.62
CA GLU A 64 -3.39 -14.48 -50.11
C GLU A 64 -4.48 -13.43 -49.83
N GLN A 65 -4.60 -13.01 -48.57
CA GLN A 65 -5.52 -11.96 -48.14
C GLN A 65 -4.73 -10.70 -47.76
N SER A 66 -4.95 -9.59 -48.47
CA SER A 66 -4.41 -8.27 -48.13
C SER A 66 -5.10 -7.74 -46.87
N MET A 67 -4.31 -7.42 -45.85
CA MET A 67 -4.77 -6.88 -44.57
C MET A 67 -4.69 -5.36 -44.51
N ALA A 68 -3.63 -4.78 -45.07
CA ALA A 68 -3.42 -3.33 -45.09
C ALA A 68 -2.43 -2.93 -46.20
N VAL A 69 -2.51 -1.67 -46.66
CA VAL A 69 -1.51 -1.06 -47.54
C VAL A 69 -0.94 0.17 -46.85
N MET A 70 0.34 0.12 -46.51
CA MET A 70 1.10 1.16 -45.83
C MET A 70 1.62 2.16 -46.87
N LYS A 71 1.41 3.45 -46.61
CA LYS A 71 1.79 4.59 -47.46
C LYS A 71 2.80 5.48 -46.74
N ASN A 72 3.32 6.51 -47.43
CA ASN A 72 4.30 7.44 -46.87
C ASN A 72 3.87 7.99 -45.50
N GLY A 73 4.71 7.82 -44.49
CA GLY A 73 4.44 8.23 -43.11
C GLY A 73 3.86 7.13 -42.22
N ASP A 74 3.37 6.04 -42.81
CA ASP A 74 2.90 4.90 -42.05
C ASP A 74 4.08 4.06 -41.55
N TYR A 75 3.91 3.45 -40.39
CA TYR A 75 4.87 2.52 -39.79
C TYR A 75 4.22 1.17 -39.54
N PHE A 76 5.02 0.11 -39.56
CA PHE A 76 4.56 -1.26 -39.39
C PHE A 76 5.65 -2.16 -38.80
N GLY A 77 5.22 -3.27 -38.21
CA GLY A 77 6.11 -4.28 -37.66
C GLY A 77 6.51 -4.04 -36.20
N GLU A 78 5.91 -3.05 -35.55
CA GLU A 78 6.09 -2.68 -34.15
C GLU A 78 5.62 -3.77 -33.16
N MET A 79 4.62 -4.58 -33.55
CA MET A 79 4.02 -5.58 -32.66
C MET A 79 5.01 -6.64 -32.18
N ALA A 80 5.95 -7.03 -33.05
CA ALA A 80 6.98 -8.04 -32.74
C ALA A 80 7.98 -7.56 -31.66
N PHE A 81 7.98 -6.26 -31.34
CA PHE A 81 8.83 -5.67 -30.32
C PHE A 81 8.28 -5.87 -28.89
N PHE A 82 6.96 -5.79 -28.72
CA PHE A 82 6.33 -5.79 -27.39
C PHE A 82 6.04 -7.20 -26.85
N GLU A 83 6.04 -8.22 -27.72
CA GLU A 83 5.87 -9.61 -27.33
C GLU A 83 7.19 -10.37 -27.42
N LYS A 84 7.70 -10.87 -26.28
CA LYS A 84 9.01 -11.53 -26.18
C LYS A 84 9.17 -12.75 -27.12
N ALA A 85 8.07 -13.42 -27.48
CA ALA A 85 8.05 -14.66 -28.26
C ALA A 85 7.25 -14.57 -29.59
N ALA A 86 6.88 -13.37 -30.05
CA ALA A 86 6.07 -13.22 -31.25
C ALA A 86 6.90 -13.33 -32.53
N THR A 87 6.47 -14.22 -33.43
CA THR A 87 6.85 -14.19 -34.84
C THR A 87 6.01 -13.16 -35.59
N ARG A 88 6.42 -12.75 -36.78
CA ARG A 88 5.60 -11.88 -37.64
C ARG A 88 4.22 -12.49 -37.88
N SER A 89 3.17 -11.74 -37.55
CA SER A 89 1.76 -12.18 -37.64
C SER A 89 1.19 -12.21 -39.07
N ALA A 90 1.89 -11.56 -40.00
CA ALA A 90 1.59 -11.46 -41.43
C ALA A 90 2.89 -11.23 -42.23
N SER A 91 2.83 -11.39 -43.55
CA SER A 91 3.93 -11.07 -44.48
C SER A 91 3.80 -9.64 -45.00
N ALA A 92 4.91 -9.04 -45.43
CA ALA A 92 4.95 -7.70 -45.99
C ALA A 92 5.74 -7.69 -47.30
N ARG A 93 5.20 -7.09 -48.37
CA ARG A 93 5.90 -6.93 -49.66
C ARG A 93 5.69 -5.54 -50.25
N THR A 94 6.64 -5.06 -51.03
CA THR A 94 6.53 -3.76 -51.70
C THR A 94 5.62 -3.85 -52.94
N LEU A 95 4.77 -2.83 -53.14
CA LEU A 95 3.91 -2.72 -54.33
C LEU A 95 4.55 -1.89 -55.46
N GLN A 96 5.57 -1.11 -55.12
CA GLN A 96 6.36 -0.26 -56.01
C GLN A 96 7.76 -0.07 -55.41
N THR A 97 8.67 0.58 -56.14
CA THR A 97 9.98 0.96 -55.58
C THR A 97 9.77 1.78 -54.31
N THR A 98 10.24 1.25 -53.18
CA THR A 98 9.93 1.76 -51.84
C THR A 98 11.21 1.98 -51.03
N SER A 99 11.32 3.16 -50.43
CA SER A 99 12.30 3.50 -49.41
C SER A 99 11.65 3.36 -48.04
N LEU A 100 12.27 2.53 -47.19
CA LEU A 100 11.89 2.32 -45.80
C LEU A 100 12.97 2.88 -44.89
N ILE A 101 12.55 3.48 -43.78
CA ILE A 101 13.42 3.68 -42.62
C ILE A 101 13.24 2.47 -41.71
N VAL A 102 14.35 1.82 -41.38
CA VAL A 102 14.41 0.60 -40.57
C VAL A 102 15.09 0.95 -39.25
N ILE A 103 14.45 0.56 -38.16
CA ILE A 103 15.03 0.60 -36.82
C ILE A 103 15.14 -0.85 -36.35
N GLU A 104 16.38 -1.29 -36.10
CA GLU A 104 16.65 -2.65 -35.67
C GLU A 104 16.23 -2.85 -34.21
N GLY A 105 15.55 -3.96 -33.93
CA GLY A 105 15.02 -4.27 -32.59
C GLY A 105 16.06 -4.14 -31.46
N PRO A 106 17.25 -4.76 -31.56
CA PRO A 106 18.27 -4.68 -30.51
C PRO A 106 18.78 -3.25 -30.24
N ASP A 107 18.87 -2.41 -31.26
CA ASP A 107 19.33 -1.02 -31.10
C ASP A 107 18.22 -0.13 -30.52
N PHE A 108 16.96 -0.42 -30.87
CA PHE A 108 15.80 0.22 -30.24
C PHE A 108 15.62 -0.18 -28.77
N GLU A 109 15.82 -1.46 -28.42
CA GLU A 109 15.83 -1.94 -27.02
C GLU A 109 16.89 -1.23 -26.20
N LYS A 110 18.13 -1.14 -26.71
CA LYS A 110 19.21 -0.38 -26.04
C LYS A 110 18.85 1.09 -25.85
N LEU A 111 18.25 1.72 -26.86
CA LEU A 111 17.82 3.12 -26.78
C LEU A 111 16.75 3.31 -25.70
N ILE A 112 15.76 2.41 -25.62
CA ILE A 112 14.72 2.42 -24.59
C ILE A 112 15.33 2.23 -23.19
N HIS A 113 16.30 1.32 -23.04
CA HIS A 113 16.98 1.10 -21.76
C HIS A 113 17.79 2.32 -21.31
N ASN A 114 18.49 2.98 -22.24
CA ASN A 114 19.33 4.13 -21.93
C ASN A 114 18.52 5.42 -21.75
N TYR A 115 17.35 5.52 -22.37
CA TYR A 115 16.46 6.69 -22.32
C TYR A 115 15.02 6.28 -21.96
N PRO A 116 14.73 5.96 -20.68
CA PRO A 116 13.41 5.48 -20.25
C PRO A 116 12.27 6.46 -20.57
N SER A 117 12.53 7.77 -20.66
CA SER A 117 11.55 8.79 -21.05
C SER A 117 10.94 8.56 -22.43
N ILE A 118 11.71 8.04 -23.38
CA ILE A 118 11.26 7.74 -24.74
C ILE A 118 10.22 6.61 -24.67
N SER A 119 10.50 5.58 -23.86
CA SER A 119 9.63 4.40 -23.72
C SER A 119 8.23 4.74 -23.15
N LEU A 120 8.18 5.58 -22.11
CA LEU A 120 6.91 6.03 -21.50
C LEU A 120 6.06 6.84 -22.49
N LYS A 121 6.69 7.70 -23.29
CA LYS A 121 6.00 8.50 -24.32
C LYS A 121 5.50 7.65 -25.49
N LEU A 122 6.28 6.66 -25.93
CA LEU A 122 5.88 5.68 -26.95
C LEU A 122 4.70 4.82 -26.47
N LEU A 123 4.78 4.30 -25.24
CA LEU A 123 3.70 3.52 -24.62
C LEU A 123 2.41 4.35 -24.49
N ALA A 124 2.50 5.61 -24.06
CA ALA A 124 1.36 6.51 -24.00
C ALA A 124 0.72 6.73 -25.39
N THR A 125 1.55 6.93 -26.42
CA THR A 125 1.10 7.15 -27.81
C THR A 125 0.41 5.90 -28.38
N LEU A 126 1.00 4.71 -28.18
CA LEU A 126 0.41 3.45 -28.61
C LEU A 126 -0.88 3.11 -27.85
N SER A 127 -0.90 3.35 -26.54
CA SER A 127 -2.09 3.15 -25.69
C SER A 127 -3.24 4.07 -26.13
N GLN A 128 -2.92 5.30 -26.53
CA GLN A 128 -3.90 6.23 -27.08
C GLN A 128 -4.44 5.75 -28.43
N ARG A 129 -3.58 5.30 -29.34
CA ARG A 129 -3.98 4.72 -30.63
C ARG A 129 -4.86 3.48 -30.48
N LEU A 130 -4.57 2.63 -29.50
CA LEU A 130 -5.39 1.44 -29.19
C LEU A 130 -6.81 1.85 -28.74
N ARG A 131 -6.92 2.88 -27.90
CA ARG A 131 -8.22 3.46 -27.49
C ARG A 131 -8.96 4.08 -28.68
N ASP A 132 -8.27 4.81 -29.54
CA ASP A 132 -8.87 5.49 -30.70
C ASP A 132 -9.31 4.50 -31.79
N THR A 133 -8.53 3.43 -32.00
CA THR A 133 -8.89 2.34 -32.92
C THR A 133 -10.09 1.55 -32.40
N ASN A 134 -10.16 1.28 -31.09
CA ASN A 134 -11.34 0.68 -30.47
C ASN A 134 -12.59 1.56 -30.65
N LYS A 135 -12.45 2.90 -30.59
CA LYS A 135 -13.55 3.84 -30.91
C LYS A 135 -13.97 3.78 -32.39
N LEU A 136 -13.04 3.60 -33.33
CA LEU A 136 -13.31 3.49 -34.76
C LEU A 136 -13.94 2.16 -35.17
N ILE A 137 -13.58 1.04 -34.53
CA ILE A 137 -14.22 -0.27 -34.76
C ILE A 137 -15.69 -0.25 -34.31
N ILE A 138 -16.00 0.54 -33.27
CA ILE A 138 -17.38 0.76 -32.81
C ILE A 138 -18.17 1.69 -33.76
N THR A 139 -17.49 2.47 -34.62
CA THR A 139 -18.13 3.52 -35.45
C THR A 139 -17.85 3.42 -36.96
N GLY A 140 -17.28 2.31 -37.45
CA GLY A 140 -16.88 2.14 -38.84
C GLY A 140 -18.04 1.99 -39.86
N PRO A 141 -17.92 2.54 -41.09
CA PRO A 141 -19.03 2.71 -42.02
C PRO A 141 -19.14 1.54 -42.99
N ASN A 142 -20.08 0.62 -42.76
CA ASN A 142 -20.80 -0.13 -43.81
C ASN A 142 -21.80 -1.10 -43.18
N THR A 143 -23.04 -0.63 -43.02
CA THR A 143 -24.28 -1.41 -43.25
C THR A 143 -25.46 -0.45 -43.18
N ALA A 144 -25.55 0.42 -44.18
CA ALA A 144 -26.81 1.09 -44.47
C ALA A 144 -27.64 0.20 -45.40
N VAL A 145 -28.20 -0.91 -44.90
CA VAL A 145 -29.46 -1.47 -45.43
C VAL A 145 -30.23 -2.18 -44.31
N THR A 146 -31.51 -1.82 -44.21
CA THR A 146 -32.60 -2.37 -43.38
C THR A 146 -32.84 -1.71 -42.04
N ILE A 147 -33.78 -0.76 -42.07
CA ILE A 147 -34.54 -0.30 -40.92
C ILE A 147 -35.31 -1.50 -40.35
N SER A 148 -34.80 -2.09 -39.27
CA SER A 148 -35.61 -2.84 -38.31
C SER A 148 -34.96 -2.83 -36.93
N THR A 149 -35.57 -2.06 -36.02
CA THR A 149 -35.42 -2.14 -34.55
C THR A 149 -33.99 -2.24 -34.00
N ALA A 150 -33.31 -1.10 -33.84
CA ALA A 150 -32.09 -1.01 -33.05
C ALA A 150 -32.36 -1.46 -31.60
N LYS A 151 -31.82 -2.63 -31.24
CA LYS A 151 -31.83 -3.16 -29.87
C LYS A 151 -30.97 -2.21 -29.02
N LYS A 152 -31.58 -1.52 -28.05
CA LYS A 152 -30.85 -0.60 -27.14
C LYS A 152 -29.84 -1.45 -26.35
N GLU A 153 -28.55 -1.15 -26.48
CA GLU A 153 -27.50 -1.82 -25.70
C GLU A 153 -27.63 -1.46 -24.22
N CYS A 154 -27.33 -2.43 -23.34
CA CYS A 154 -27.34 -2.27 -21.90
C CYS A 154 -26.35 -1.17 -21.47
N GLN A 155 -26.79 -0.25 -20.60
CA GLN A 155 -25.93 0.81 -20.04
C GLN A 155 -25.40 0.44 -18.65
N MET A 156 -24.08 0.50 -18.49
CA MET A 156 -23.36 0.25 -17.26
C MET A 156 -23.15 1.56 -16.50
N ILE A 157 -23.73 1.66 -15.31
CA ILE A 157 -23.62 2.82 -14.43
C ILE A 157 -22.90 2.41 -13.16
N THR A 158 -21.89 3.19 -12.78
CA THR A 158 -21.16 2.98 -11.52
C THR A 158 -21.29 4.19 -10.63
N VAL A 159 -21.49 3.95 -9.34
CA VAL A 159 -21.53 4.99 -8.32
C VAL A 159 -20.33 4.81 -7.40
N ALA A 160 -19.48 5.82 -7.35
CA ALA A 160 -18.20 5.78 -6.64
C ALA A 160 -17.97 7.07 -5.82
N SER A 161 -17.04 7.02 -4.88
CA SER A 161 -16.63 8.18 -4.07
C SER A 161 -15.29 7.91 -3.38
N ALA A 162 -14.56 8.94 -2.98
CA ALA A 162 -13.25 8.78 -2.34
C ALA A 162 -13.31 8.16 -0.93
N LYS A 163 -14.48 8.13 -0.29
CA LYS A 163 -14.67 7.60 1.06
C LYS A 163 -16.10 7.13 1.32
N ASP A 164 -16.28 6.21 2.26
CA ASP A 164 -17.62 5.80 2.70
C ASP A 164 -18.36 6.91 3.45
N GLY A 165 -19.69 6.82 3.47
CA GLY A 165 -20.56 7.85 4.03
C GLY A 165 -20.78 9.08 3.12
N TYR A 166 -20.25 9.10 1.90
CA TYR A 166 -20.49 10.20 0.95
C TYR A 166 -21.85 10.11 0.24
N GLY A 167 -22.61 9.02 0.45
CA GLY A 167 -23.96 8.85 -0.09
C GLY A 167 -24.06 8.00 -1.37
N LYS A 168 -23.00 7.25 -1.73
CA LYS A 168 -23.00 6.33 -2.90
C LYS A 168 -24.21 5.42 -2.92
N THR A 169 -24.40 4.63 -1.86
CA THR A 169 -25.47 3.65 -1.75
C THR A 169 -26.85 4.30 -1.85
N THR A 170 -27.07 5.43 -1.17
CA THR A 170 -28.34 6.18 -1.25
C THR A 170 -28.64 6.65 -2.68
N PHE A 171 -27.61 7.12 -3.39
CA PHE A 171 -27.73 7.52 -4.79
C PHE A 171 -28.02 6.31 -5.69
N ALA A 172 -27.23 5.24 -5.58
CA ALA A 172 -27.33 4.04 -6.39
C ALA A 172 -28.70 3.34 -6.26
N THR A 173 -29.18 3.15 -5.02
CA THR A 173 -30.49 2.52 -4.78
C THR A 173 -31.66 3.37 -5.26
N SER A 174 -31.56 4.70 -5.13
CA SER A 174 -32.61 5.63 -5.59
C SER A 174 -32.66 5.71 -7.12
N LEU A 175 -31.49 5.71 -7.77
CA LEU A 175 -31.37 5.64 -9.22
C LEU A 175 -31.99 4.34 -9.76
N ALA A 176 -31.72 3.20 -9.10
CA ALA A 176 -32.28 1.91 -9.48
C ALA A 176 -33.81 1.90 -9.45
N ARG A 177 -34.41 2.53 -8.43
CA ARG A 177 -35.86 2.69 -8.31
C ARG A 177 -36.46 3.58 -9.40
N ILE A 178 -35.85 4.75 -9.66
CA ILE A 178 -36.34 5.66 -10.71
C ILE A 178 -36.33 4.98 -12.08
N LEU A 179 -35.22 4.32 -12.45
CA LEU A 179 -35.11 3.64 -13.75
C LEU A 179 -36.10 2.46 -13.87
N SER A 180 -36.26 1.64 -12.82
CA SER A 180 -37.15 0.48 -12.89
C SER A 180 -38.63 0.83 -12.77
N THR A 181 -39.00 1.76 -11.89
CA THR A 181 -40.41 2.06 -11.57
C THR A 181 -40.99 3.16 -12.46
N GLU A 182 -40.24 4.23 -12.75
CA GLU A 182 -40.78 5.35 -13.55
C GLU A 182 -40.56 5.16 -15.06
N LEU A 183 -39.49 4.49 -15.47
CA LEU A 183 -39.18 4.24 -16.89
C LEU A 183 -39.44 2.82 -17.36
N ASN A 184 -39.89 1.94 -16.46
CA ASN A 184 -40.16 0.53 -16.73
C ASN A 184 -38.95 -0.20 -17.36
N LYS A 185 -37.73 0.18 -16.98
CA LYS A 185 -36.49 -0.42 -17.46
C LYS A 185 -36.10 -1.62 -16.63
N LYS A 186 -35.60 -2.66 -17.27
CA LYS A 186 -35.09 -3.84 -16.57
C LYS A 186 -33.70 -3.54 -16.00
N VAL A 187 -33.63 -3.32 -14.69
CA VAL A 187 -32.42 -2.87 -13.98
C VAL A 187 -31.86 -4.01 -13.12
N LEU A 188 -30.55 -4.21 -13.19
CA LEU A 188 -29.78 -4.99 -12.21
C LEU A 188 -29.03 -4.03 -11.28
N PHE A 189 -29.25 -4.15 -9.97
CA PHE A 189 -28.42 -3.52 -8.94
C PHE A 189 -27.37 -4.51 -8.45
N LEU A 190 -26.11 -4.10 -8.41
CA LEU A 190 -24.99 -4.93 -7.96
C LEU A 190 -24.27 -4.21 -6.83
N ASP A 191 -24.23 -4.84 -5.66
CA ASP A 191 -23.53 -4.34 -4.48
C ASP A 191 -22.10 -4.90 -4.50
N LEU A 192 -21.14 -4.05 -4.90
CA LEU A 192 -19.71 -4.36 -4.99
C LEU A 192 -18.90 -3.69 -3.87
N ASP A 193 -19.54 -3.16 -2.83
CA ASP A 193 -18.86 -2.92 -1.57
C ASP A 193 -18.73 -4.28 -0.83
N LEU A 194 -17.73 -5.06 -1.25
CA LEU A 194 -17.61 -6.48 -0.89
C LEU A 194 -17.49 -6.73 0.62
N TYR A 195 -17.01 -5.73 1.38
CA TYR A 195 -16.72 -5.87 2.81
C TYR A 195 -17.78 -5.23 3.71
N PHE A 196 -18.39 -4.12 3.27
CA PHE A 196 -19.31 -3.34 4.11
C PHE A 196 -20.63 -2.97 3.41
N GLY A 197 -20.93 -3.59 2.27
CA GLY A 197 -22.07 -3.28 1.41
C GLY A 197 -23.43 -3.41 2.10
N GLY A 198 -24.18 -2.30 2.08
CA GLY A 198 -25.53 -2.19 2.65
C GLY A 198 -26.62 -1.88 1.62
N GLY A 199 -26.29 -1.85 0.33
CA GLY A 199 -27.21 -1.47 -0.74
C GLY A 199 -28.34 -2.47 -0.94
N THR A 200 -28.04 -3.77 -0.91
CA THR A 200 -29.09 -4.80 -0.99
C THR A 200 -29.99 -4.81 0.25
N HIS A 201 -29.43 -4.51 1.43
CA HIS A 201 -30.21 -4.35 2.65
C HIS A 201 -31.17 -3.15 2.56
N LEU A 202 -30.71 -2.02 2.03
CA LEU A 202 -31.55 -0.85 1.78
C LEU A 202 -32.69 -1.13 0.80
N LEU A 203 -32.45 -1.97 -0.22
CA LEU A 203 -33.48 -2.43 -1.16
C LEU A 203 -34.42 -3.51 -0.59
N GLY A 204 -34.20 -3.96 0.65
CA GLY A 204 -35.09 -4.89 1.35
C GLY A 204 -34.80 -6.37 1.06
N VAL A 205 -33.57 -6.70 0.70
CA VAL A 205 -33.16 -8.08 0.41
C VAL A 205 -32.66 -8.77 1.68
N HIS A 206 -33.29 -9.90 2.00
CA HIS A 206 -32.70 -10.92 2.85
C HIS A 206 -32.45 -12.16 2.00
N SER A 207 -31.18 -12.46 1.74
CA SER A 207 -30.80 -13.59 0.91
C SER A 207 -29.70 -14.40 1.58
N PRO A 208 -29.85 -15.73 1.68
CA PRO A 208 -28.77 -16.62 2.06
C PRO A 208 -27.82 -16.91 0.89
N ARG A 209 -27.97 -16.25 -0.27
CA ARG A 209 -27.10 -16.38 -1.44
C ARG A 209 -26.40 -15.05 -1.72
N SER A 210 -25.08 -15.08 -1.90
CA SER A 210 -24.22 -13.94 -2.21
C SER A 210 -23.63 -14.04 -3.63
N ILE A 211 -22.98 -12.96 -4.07
CA ILE A 211 -22.22 -12.92 -5.33
C ILE A 211 -21.19 -14.07 -5.45
N VAL A 212 -20.67 -14.58 -4.33
CA VAL A 212 -19.73 -15.72 -4.29
C VAL A 212 -20.41 -17.01 -4.77
N ASP A 213 -21.65 -17.27 -4.36
CA ASP A 213 -22.36 -18.49 -4.81
C ASP A 213 -22.68 -18.44 -6.31
N ILE A 214 -22.94 -17.24 -6.83
CA ILE A 214 -23.27 -17.02 -8.23
C ILE A 214 -22.02 -17.18 -9.09
N THR A 215 -20.91 -16.56 -8.70
CA THR A 215 -19.63 -16.66 -9.40
C THR A 215 -19.06 -18.07 -9.34
N ASN A 216 -19.17 -18.78 -8.22
CA ASN A 216 -18.77 -20.19 -8.13
C ASN A 216 -19.57 -21.10 -9.07
N ARG A 217 -20.87 -20.86 -9.23
CA ARG A 217 -21.69 -21.59 -10.21
C ARG A 217 -21.37 -21.23 -11.66
N TYR A 218 -21.05 -19.96 -11.93
CA TYR A 218 -20.50 -19.56 -13.23
C TYR A 218 -19.21 -20.32 -13.55
N ARG A 219 -18.28 -20.39 -12.59
CA ARG A 219 -17.00 -21.11 -12.75
C ARG A 219 -17.20 -22.60 -12.98
N ALA A 220 -18.23 -23.20 -12.37
CA ALA A 220 -18.50 -24.63 -12.49
C ALA A 220 -19.09 -25.04 -13.85
N ASP A 221 -19.99 -24.23 -14.44
CA ASP A 221 -20.61 -24.52 -15.75
C ASP A 221 -20.99 -23.22 -16.49
N GLU A 222 -20.02 -22.62 -17.18
CA GLU A 222 -20.20 -21.37 -17.93
C GLU A 222 -21.26 -21.48 -19.05
N GLN A 223 -21.40 -22.66 -19.66
CA GLN A 223 -22.33 -22.85 -20.79
C GLN A 223 -23.80 -22.87 -20.35
N LYS A 224 -24.10 -23.37 -19.15
CA LYS A 224 -25.47 -23.39 -18.60
C LYS A 224 -25.79 -22.18 -17.72
N PHE A 225 -24.80 -21.34 -17.41
CA PHE A 225 -25.01 -20.21 -16.53
C PHE A 225 -25.95 -19.17 -17.16
N ASN A 226 -26.99 -18.77 -16.41
CA ASN A 226 -27.89 -17.70 -16.79
C ASN A 226 -28.08 -16.75 -15.61
N LEU A 227 -27.54 -15.52 -15.76
CA LEU A 227 -27.57 -14.54 -14.68
C LEU A 227 -29.00 -14.14 -14.28
N LEU A 228 -29.93 -14.12 -15.23
CA LEU A 228 -31.31 -13.71 -14.95
C LEU A 228 -31.99 -14.65 -13.95
N SER A 229 -31.75 -15.96 -14.05
CA SER A 229 -32.27 -16.96 -13.10
C SER A 229 -31.54 -16.97 -11.76
N GLU A 230 -30.29 -16.52 -11.72
CA GLU A 230 -29.49 -16.46 -10.49
C GLU A 230 -29.70 -15.16 -9.70
N SER A 231 -30.10 -14.08 -10.39
CA SER A 231 -30.39 -12.78 -9.77
C SER A 231 -31.66 -12.81 -8.92
N ILE A 232 -31.69 -12.01 -7.85
CA ILE A 232 -32.86 -11.88 -6.98
C ILE A 232 -33.78 -10.82 -7.54
N ARG A 233 -35.02 -11.20 -7.84
CA ARG A 233 -36.04 -10.27 -8.34
C ARG A 233 -36.69 -9.51 -7.17
N LEU A 234 -36.52 -8.19 -7.14
CA LEU A 234 -37.09 -7.28 -6.13
C LEU A 234 -38.45 -6.72 -6.52
N SER A 235 -38.64 -6.43 -7.80
CA SER A 235 -39.91 -5.97 -8.37
C SER A 235 -40.03 -6.45 -9.82
N GLU A 236 -41.06 -6.01 -10.54
CA GLU A 236 -41.29 -6.44 -11.93
C GLU A 236 -40.04 -6.24 -12.79
N ASN A 237 -39.34 -5.11 -12.64
CA ASN A 237 -38.20 -4.74 -13.46
C ASN A 237 -36.92 -4.40 -12.67
N LEU A 238 -36.86 -4.70 -11.37
CA LEU A 238 -35.65 -4.51 -10.56
C LEU A 238 -35.14 -5.85 -10.03
N PHE A 239 -33.87 -6.11 -10.29
CA PHE A 239 -33.14 -7.31 -9.88
C PHE A 239 -31.89 -6.90 -9.10
N THR A 240 -31.37 -7.80 -8.28
CA THR A 240 -30.19 -7.54 -7.46
C THR A 240 -29.35 -8.78 -7.21
N ILE A 241 -28.07 -8.56 -6.90
CA ILE A 241 -27.12 -9.59 -6.46
C ILE A 241 -26.51 -9.11 -5.14
N PRO A 242 -26.69 -9.86 -4.04
CA PRO A 242 -26.16 -9.49 -2.72
C PRO A 242 -24.64 -9.56 -2.63
N ALA A 243 -24.08 -8.63 -1.85
CA ALA A 243 -22.67 -8.63 -1.46
C ALA A 243 -22.28 -9.93 -0.69
N PRO A 244 -20.98 -10.24 -0.55
CA PRO A 244 -20.47 -11.34 0.27
C PRO A 244 -20.97 -11.29 1.72
N ARG A 245 -21.10 -12.45 2.37
CA ARG A 245 -21.65 -12.53 3.73
C ARG A 245 -20.61 -12.31 4.82
N SER A 246 -19.34 -12.43 4.48
CA SER A 246 -18.22 -12.25 5.40
C SER A 246 -16.98 -11.77 4.65
N PHE A 247 -16.02 -11.23 5.39
CA PHE A 247 -14.71 -10.83 4.85
C PHE A 247 -14.00 -11.98 4.11
N LEU A 248 -14.09 -13.22 4.64
CA LEU A 248 -13.48 -14.41 4.01
C LEU A 248 -14.16 -14.80 2.70
N GLU A 249 -15.45 -14.52 2.54
CA GLU A 249 -16.16 -14.70 1.27
C GLU A 249 -15.75 -13.62 0.25
N ALA A 250 -15.54 -12.37 0.71
CA ALA A 250 -15.14 -11.26 -0.15
C ALA A 250 -13.80 -11.50 -0.85
N GLU A 251 -12.82 -12.09 -0.14
CA GLU A 251 -11.49 -12.43 -0.69
C GLU A 251 -11.53 -13.42 -1.86
N GLN A 252 -12.64 -14.14 -2.06
CA GLN A 252 -12.79 -15.12 -3.16
C GLN A 252 -13.24 -14.48 -4.49
N ILE A 253 -13.62 -13.20 -4.46
CA ILE A 253 -14.09 -12.46 -5.63
C ILE A 253 -12.91 -11.76 -6.27
N HIS A 254 -12.59 -12.14 -7.51
CA HIS A 254 -11.55 -11.52 -8.31
C HIS A 254 -12.13 -10.65 -9.42
N ALA A 255 -11.33 -9.72 -9.93
CA ALA A 255 -11.70 -8.83 -11.03
C ALA A 255 -12.25 -9.58 -12.25
N THR A 256 -11.70 -10.76 -12.56
CA THR A 256 -12.16 -11.61 -13.66
C THR A 256 -13.60 -12.09 -13.49
N ASP A 257 -14.05 -12.34 -12.27
CA ASP A 257 -15.42 -12.77 -12.01
C ASP A 257 -16.41 -11.62 -12.18
N ILE A 258 -16.02 -10.42 -11.74
CA ILE A 258 -16.78 -9.19 -11.96
C ILE A 258 -16.94 -8.95 -13.45
N ILE A 259 -15.86 -9.01 -14.25
CA ILE A 259 -15.92 -8.83 -15.71
C ILE A 259 -16.90 -9.82 -16.36
N LYS A 260 -16.82 -11.11 -15.99
CA LYS A 260 -17.71 -12.15 -16.51
C LYS A 260 -19.18 -11.89 -16.15
N LEU A 261 -19.43 -11.52 -14.90
CA LEU A 261 -20.78 -11.21 -14.41
C LEU A 261 -21.37 -9.99 -15.11
N LEU A 262 -20.60 -8.91 -15.26
CA LEU A 262 -21.03 -7.71 -15.97
C LEU A 262 -21.27 -7.99 -17.47
N LYS A 263 -20.42 -8.82 -18.10
CA LYS A 263 -20.60 -9.26 -19.49
C LYS A 263 -21.88 -10.06 -19.68
N GLU A 264 -22.22 -10.92 -18.72
CA GLU A 264 -23.49 -11.66 -18.77
C GLU A 264 -24.69 -10.74 -18.49
N ALA A 265 -24.56 -9.79 -17.56
CA ALA A 265 -25.60 -8.80 -17.26
C ALA A 265 -25.99 -7.97 -18.49
N LYS A 266 -25.01 -7.57 -19.32
CA LYS A 266 -25.26 -6.84 -20.57
C LYS A 266 -26.23 -7.55 -21.53
N LYS A 267 -26.39 -8.88 -21.43
CA LYS A 267 -27.30 -9.65 -22.28
C LYS A 267 -28.77 -9.55 -21.85
N HIS A 268 -29.03 -9.29 -20.56
CA HIS A 268 -30.35 -9.53 -19.94
C HIS A 268 -31.04 -8.29 -19.37
N TYR A 269 -30.31 -7.19 -19.17
CA TYR A 269 -30.79 -5.98 -18.50
C TYR A 269 -30.63 -4.75 -19.40
N ASP A 270 -31.49 -3.74 -19.23
CA ASP A 270 -31.37 -2.44 -19.90
C ASP A 270 -30.30 -1.57 -19.20
N TYR A 271 -30.21 -1.68 -17.87
CA TYR A 271 -29.27 -0.95 -17.04
C TYR A 271 -28.66 -1.86 -15.98
N VAL A 272 -27.36 -1.71 -15.74
CA VAL A 272 -26.67 -2.30 -14.59
C VAL A 272 -26.13 -1.16 -13.74
N ILE A 273 -26.56 -1.07 -12.48
CA ILE A 273 -26.08 -0.09 -11.52
C ILE A 273 -25.18 -0.80 -10.51
N THR A 274 -23.95 -0.34 -10.41
CA THR A 274 -22.95 -0.86 -9.47
C THR A 274 -22.73 0.15 -8.35
N ASP A 275 -22.97 -0.28 -7.11
CA ASP A 275 -22.53 0.43 -5.91
C ASP A 275 -21.17 -0.11 -5.50
N THR A 276 -20.20 0.77 -5.27
CA THR A 276 -18.80 0.38 -5.04
C THR A 276 -18.31 0.77 -3.66
N GLY A 277 -17.32 0.05 -3.13
CA GLY A 277 -16.59 0.48 -1.93
C GLY A 277 -15.76 1.74 -2.15
N SER A 278 -15.11 2.25 -1.10
CA SER A 278 -14.20 3.40 -1.19
C SER A 278 -12.72 3.04 -1.38
N ILE A 279 -12.38 1.76 -1.23
CA ILE A 279 -11.02 1.25 -1.38
C ILE A 279 -10.66 1.26 -2.86
N PHE A 280 -9.52 1.86 -3.19
CA PHE A 280 -9.02 1.92 -4.56
C PHE A 280 -8.18 0.69 -4.90
N ASP A 281 -8.86 -0.39 -5.27
CA ASP A 281 -8.28 -1.70 -5.61
C ASP A 281 -8.53 -2.11 -7.07
N GLU A 282 -8.06 -3.30 -7.45
CA GLU A 282 -8.23 -3.87 -8.79
C GLU A 282 -9.72 -4.04 -9.16
N ASN A 283 -10.56 -4.40 -8.19
CA ASN A 283 -12.00 -4.58 -8.39
C ASN A 283 -12.68 -3.26 -8.73
N LEU A 284 -12.42 -2.19 -7.97
CA LEU A 284 -12.93 -0.85 -8.27
C LEU A 284 -12.47 -0.38 -9.65
N TYR A 285 -11.18 -0.51 -9.95
CA TYR A 285 -10.65 -0.10 -11.26
C TYR A 285 -11.33 -0.85 -12.42
N THR A 286 -11.51 -2.16 -12.27
CA THR A 286 -12.18 -3.01 -13.27
C THR A 286 -13.61 -2.57 -13.51
N VAL A 287 -14.37 -2.30 -12.44
CA VAL A 287 -15.74 -1.82 -12.56
C VAL A 287 -15.75 -0.48 -13.29
N LEU A 288 -14.92 0.47 -12.89
CA LEU A 288 -14.81 1.79 -13.52
C LEU A 288 -14.51 1.70 -15.02
N ASP A 289 -13.62 0.80 -15.45
CA ASP A 289 -13.25 0.64 -16.87
C ASP A 289 -14.42 0.08 -17.71
N THR A 290 -15.22 -0.81 -17.11
CA THR A 290 -16.39 -1.41 -17.76
C THR A 290 -17.63 -0.50 -17.80
N SER A 291 -17.65 0.58 -17.03
CA SER A 291 -18.75 1.53 -16.94
C SER A 291 -18.85 2.42 -18.17
N ASP A 292 -20.09 2.69 -18.61
CA ASP A 292 -20.38 3.73 -19.59
C ASP A 292 -20.43 5.10 -18.90
N PHE A 293 -20.98 5.15 -17.69
CA PHE A 293 -21.06 6.34 -16.84
C PHE A 293 -20.63 6.04 -15.41
N VAL A 294 -19.80 6.90 -14.84
CA VAL A 294 -19.42 6.87 -13.43
C VAL A 294 -19.93 8.13 -12.75
N PHE A 295 -20.93 7.99 -11.89
CA PHE A 295 -21.35 9.05 -10.98
C PHE A 295 -20.44 9.05 -9.75
N PHE A 296 -19.59 10.07 -9.66
CA PHE A 296 -18.67 10.25 -8.55
C PHE A 296 -19.22 11.25 -7.53
N ILE A 297 -19.54 10.76 -6.34
CA ILE A 297 -20.14 11.54 -5.26
C ILE A 297 -19.05 12.19 -4.41
N ILE A 298 -19.12 13.51 -4.24
CA ILE A 298 -18.12 14.35 -3.57
C ILE A 298 -18.76 15.02 -2.37
N ASN A 299 -18.09 14.98 -1.21
CA ASN A 299 -18.52 15.73 -0.03
C ASN A 299 -17.57 16.91 0.26
N PHE A 300 -18.13 18.08 0.59
CA PHE A 300 -17.40 19.31 0.91
C PHE A 300 -17.48 19.71 2.40
N ALA A 301 -17.99 18.83 3.27
CA ALA A 301 -18.23 19.14 4.67
C ALA A 301 -16.96 19.51 5.47
N SER A 302 -15.78 19.04 5.04
CA SER A 302 -14.52 19.34 5.73
C SER A 302 -13.32 19.41 4.79
N LEU A 303 -12.21 19.94 5.29
CA LEU A 303 -10.92 19.88 4.57
C LEU A 303 -10.44 18.44 4.34
N SER A 304 -10.73 17.52 5.26
CA SER A 304 -10.36 16.11 5.09
C SER A 304 -11.12 15.45 3.94
N THR A 305 -12.41 15.77 3.75
CA THR A 305 -13.15 15.24 2.60
C THR A 305 -12.62 15.80 1.29
N ILE A 306 -12.24 17.07 1.25
CA ILE A 306 -11.60 17.67 0.07
C ILE A 306 -10.28 16.94 -0.26
N THR A 307 -9.44 16.64 0.73
CA THR A 307 -8.16 15.94 0.50
C THR A 307 -8.34 14.51 0.02
N ASP A 308 -9.34 13.79 0.55
CA ASP A 308 -9.65 12.41 0.10
C ASP A 308 -10.04 12.42 -1.38
N ASN A 309 -10.89 13.37 -1.79
CA ASN A 309 -11.25 13.56 -3.20
C ASN A 309 -10.04 13.89 -4.08
N VAL A 310 -9.17 14.81 -3.64
CA VAL A 310 -7.94 15.18 -4.37
C VAL A 310 -7.03 13.97 -4.57
N ARG A 311 -6.83 13.14 -3.54
CA ARG A 311 -6.01 11.92 -3.63
C ARG A 311 -6.61 10.88 -4.58
N PHE A 312 -7.91 10.68 -4.51
CA PHE A 312 -8.60 9.75 -5.42
C PHE A 312 -8.42 10.19 -6.88
N PHE A 313 -8.65 11.46 -7.18
CA PHE A 313 -8.46 11.98 -8.54
C PHE A 313 -6.99 11.96 -8.98
N HIS A 314 -6.05 12.08 -8.04
CA HIS A 314 -4.63 11.86 -8.32
C HIS A 314 -4.35 10.44 -8.79
N GLY A 315 -4.87 9.44 -8.08
CA GLY A 315 -4.76 8.03 -8.47
C GLY A 315 -5.34 7.77 -9.86
N ILE A 316 -6.59 8.19 -10.10
CA ILE A 316 -7.27 8.01 -11.38
C ILE A 316 -6.57 8.75 -12.53
N SER A 317 -6.00 9.93 -12.28
CA SER A 317 -5.28 10.70 -13.30
C SER A 317 -4.02 9.99 -13.79
N LYS A 318 -3.28 9.32 -12.90
CA LYS A 318 -2.10 8.52 -13.26
C LYS A 318 -2.47 7.30 -14.11
N LEU A 319 -3.68 6.79 -13.94
CA LEU A 319 -4.21 5.65 -14.69
C LEU A 319 -4.84 6.05 -16.03
N SER A 320 -4.77 7.34 -16.41
CA SER A 320 -5.30 7.85 -17.69
C SER A 320 -6.78 7.54 -17.92
N TYR A 321 -7.59 7.45 -16.86
CA TYR A 321 -9.01 7.15 -16.99
C TYR A 321 -9.76 8.25 -17.77
N PRO A 322 -10.64 7.89 -18.71
CA PRO A 322 -11.34 8.85 -19.57
C PRO A 322 -12.26 9.75 -18.76
N ARG A 323 -11.92 11.04 -18.70
CA ARG A 323 -12.66 12.03 -17.90
C ARG A 323 -14.09 12.23 -18.37
N GLU A 324 -14.37 12.00 -19.66
CA GLU A 324 -15.73 12.08 -20.24
C GLU A 324 -16.73 11.11 -19.61
N ARG A 325 -16.26 10.01 -19.00
CA ARG A 325 -17.10 9.03 -18.30
C ARG A 325 -17.35 9.39 -16.84
N LEU A 326 -16.63 10.36 -16.29
CA LEU A 326 -16.64 10.70 -14.87
C LEU A 326 -17.51 11.93 -14.59
N ILE A 327 -18.68 11.69 -13.99
CA ILE A 327 -19.67 12.71 -13.66
C ILE A 327 -19.58 13.05 -12.17
N LEU A 328 -19.07 14.24 -11.85
CA LEU A 328 -18.89 14.66 -10.46
C LEU A 328 -20.14 15.34 -9.91
N LEU A 329 -20.60 14.88 -8.74
CA LEU A 329 -21.76 15.42 -8.03
C LEU A 329 -21.42 15.75 -6.59
N GLY A 330 -21.68 16.98 -6.17
CA GLY A 330 -21.55 17.40 -4.77
C GLY A 330 -22.70 16.89 -3.92
N ASN A 331 -22.48 16.16 -2.84
CA ASN A 331 -23.53 15.74 -1.91
C ASN A 331 -23.68 16.69 -0.71
N ASN A 332 -24.87 16.67 -0.10
CA ASN A 332 -25.24 17.49 1.06
C ASN A 332 -25.02 18.98 0.83
N ILE A 333 -25.29 19.45 -0.39
CA ILE A 333 -25.07 20.86 -0.73
C ILE A 333 -26.20 21.75 -0.18
N GLY A 334 -25.80 22.93 0.30
CA GLY A 334 -26.71 23.99 0.75
C GLY A 334 -26.89 25.08 -0.31
N PRO A 335 -27.70 26.12 -0.02
CA PRO A 335 -28.06 27.19 -0.97
C PRO A 335 -26.86 28.04 -1.44
N ASP A 336 -25.74 28.04 -0.71
CA ASP A 336 -24.53 28.80 -1.08
C ASP A 336 -23.62 28.07 -2.08
N PHE A 337 -23.99 26.84 -2.47
CA PHE A 337 -23.22 26.02 -3.40
C PHE A 337 -23.33 26.55 -4.83
N THR A 338 -22.19 26.63 -5.52
CA THR A 338 -22.17 26.84 -6.98
C THR A 338 -21.02 26.04 -7.59
N THR A 339 -21.22 25.55 -8.81
CA THR A 339 -20.18 24.83 -9.58
C THR A 339 -18.96 25.70 -9.88
N SER A 340 -19.13 27.03 -9.89
CA SER A 340 -18.01 27.97 -10.02
C SER A 340 -17.05 27.95 -8.82
N LYS A 341 -17.56 27.77 -7.59
CA LYS A 341 -16.73 27.69 -6.38
C LYS A 341 -15.94 26.37 -6.34
N THR A 342 -16.53 25.27 -6.82
CA THR A 342 -15.86 23.96 -6.84
C THR A 342 -14.75 23.90 -7.90
N SER A 343 -14.91 24.58 -9.04
CA SER A 343 -13.86 24.68 -10.07
C SER A 343 -12.56 25.38 -9.62
N ARG A 344 -12.61 26.13 -8.50
CA ARG A 344 -11.41 26.71 -7.86
C ARG A 344 -10.63 25.68 -7.05
N VAL A 345 -11.30 24.60 -6.63
CA VAL A 345 -10.77 23.59 -5.70
C VAL A 345 -10.43 22.28 -6.45
N PHE A 346 -11.23 21.93 -7.46
CA PHE A 346 -11.07 20.72 -8.27
C PHE A 346 -10.92 21.10 -9.74
N PRO A 347 -10.04 20.43 -10.50
CA PRO A 347 -9.85 20.68 -11.93
C PRO A 347 -10.95 20.04 -12.78
N TYR A 348 -11.80 19.20 -12.14
CA TYR A 348 -12.86 18.44 -12.77
C TYR A 348 -14.16 19.23 -12.63
N PRO A 349 -14.94 19.41 -13.71
CA PRO A 349 -16.20 20.11 -13.64
C PRO A 349 -17.18 19.31 -12.78
N VAL A 350 -17.66 19.92 -11.69
CA VAL A 350 -18.75 19.36 -10.89
C VAL A 350 -20.06 19.72 -11.60
N ILE A 351 -20.79 18.71 -12.07
CA ILE A 351 -21.99 18.90 -12.91
C ILE A 351 -23.14 19.53 -12.11
N GLY A 352 -23.21 19.22 -10.81
CA GLY A 352 -24.25 19.73 -9.93
C GLY A 352 -24.08 19.24 -8.51
N GLY A 353 -25.09 19.43 -7.68
CA GLY A 353 -25.12 18.78 -6.38
C GLY A 353 -26.48 18.31 -5.93
N LEU A 354 -26.42 17.35 -5.00
CA LEU A 354 -27.51 16.66 -4.37
C LEU A 354 -27.85 17.36 -3.06
N PRO A 355 -29.11 17.79 -2.86
CA PRO A 355 -29.54 18.43 -1.64
C PRO A 355 -29.46 17.44 -0.47
N ARG A 356 -29.20 17.96 0.72
CA ARG A 356 -29.32 17.18 1.95
C ARG A 356 -30.76 16.66 2.10
N ILE A 357 -30.91 15.38 2.44
CA ILE A 357 -32.20 14.80 2.83
C ILE A 357 -32.35 14.99 4.35
N PRO A 358 -33.31 15.80 4.84
CA PRO A 358 -33.52 16.00 6.27
C PRO A 358 -33.94 14.70 6.94
N ASP A 359 -33.39 14.42 8.13
CA ASP A 359 -33.75 13.28 9.00
C ASP A 359 -33.75 11.91 8.30
N PHE A 360 -32.91 11.76 7.28
CA PHE A 360 -32.79 10.51 6.54
C PHE A 360 -31.83 9.55 7.24
N GLU A 361 -32.40 8.52 7.86
CA GLU A 361 -31.67 7.34 8.30
C GLU A 361 -31.97 6.15 7.38
N PRO A 362 -30.94 5.48 6.84
CA PRO A 362 -31.10 4.26 6.04
C PRO A 362 -31.91 3.19 6.79
N GLN A 363 -33.11 2.87 6.30
CA GLN A 363 -33.96 1.80 6.84
C GLN A 363 -34.04 0.62 5.87
N PHE A 364 -34.16 -0.59 6.42
CA PHE A 364 -34.34 -1.80 5.63
C PHE A 364 -35.53 -1.68 4.66
N GLY A 365 -35.31 -1.94 3.38
CA GLY A 365 -36.35 -1.90 2.34
C GLY A 365 -36.88 -0.52 1.98
N LYS A 366 -36.30 0.56 2.52
CA LYS A 366 -36.75 1.94 2.30
C LYS A 366 -35.59 2.84 1.85
N PRO A 367 -35.11 2.70 0.60
CA PRO A 367 -34.21 3.69 0.01
C PRO A 367 -34.87 5.07 -0.03
N ALA A 368 -34.08 6.14 -0.24
CA ALA A 368 -34.57 7.51 -0.22
C ALA A 368 -35.76 7.76 -1.18
N TYR A 369 -35.77 7.12 -2.33
CA TYR A 369 -36.91 7.13 -3.25
C TYR A 369 -38.19 6.61 -2.60
N ASP A 370 -38.15 5.47 -1.91
CA ASP A 370 -39.34 4.84 -1.33
C ASP A 370 -39.88 5.60 -0.11
N LEU A 371 -39.04 6.38 0.57
CA LEU A 371 -39.49 7.27 1.66
C LEU A 371 -40.24 8.49 1.13
N ASN A 372 -39.71 9.15 0.11
CA ASN A 372 -40.33 10.32 -0.49
C ASN A 372 -39.90 10.50 -1.97
N PRO A 373 -40.69 9.94 -2.92
CA PRO A 373 -40.39 10.05 -4.35
C PRO A 373 -40.40 11.48 -4.88
N THR A 374 -41.13 12.40 -4.23
CA THR A 374 -41.23 13.80 -4.63
C THR A 374 -40.26 14.70 -3.86
N SER A 375 -39.31 14.12 -3.12
CA SER A 375 -38.28 14.88 -2.41
C SER A 375 -37.39 15.69 -3.37
N PRO A 376 -36.82 16.82 -2.89
CA PRO A 376 -35.86 17.62 -3.66
C PRO A 376 -34.70 16.77 -4.22
N TYR A 377 -34.24 15.78 -3.46
CA TYR A 377 -33.19 14.85 -3.86
C TYR A 377 -33.59 14.02 -5.07
N CYS A 378 -34.78 13.41 -5.04
CA CYS A 378 -35.28 12.60 -6.15
C CYS A 378 -35.53 13.45 -7.41
N GLU A 379 -35.97 14.70 -7.27
CA GLU A 379 -36.14 15.61 -8.40
C GLU A 379 -34.82 15.95 -9.10
N VAL A 380 -33.73 16.12 -8.35
CA VAL A 380 -32.39 16.29 -8.92
C VAL A 380 -31.93 15.02 -9.63
N LEU A 381 -32.16 13.85 -9.03
CA LEU A 381 -31.86 12.57 -9.70
C LEU A 381 -32.61 12.43 -11.03
N ARG A 382 -33.88 12.84 -11.12
CA ARG A 382 -34.64 12.83 -12.39
C ARG A 382 -34.00 13.74 -13.43
N LEU A 383 -33.55 14.94 -13.05
CA LEU A 383 -32.81 15.82 -13.95
C LEU A 383 -31.52 15.19 -14.46
N LEU A 384 -30.76 14.53 -13.58
CA LEU A 384 -29.53 13.82 -13.96
C LEU A 384 -29.83 12.67 -14.93
N VAL A 385 -30.83 11.83 -14.64
CA VAL A 385 -31.24 10.73 -15.54
C VAL A 385 -31.65 11.27 -16.92
N ARG A 386 -32.44 12.33 -16.94
CA ARG A 386 -32.95 12.92 -18.19
C ARG A 386 -31.82 13.51 -19.05
N ASN A 387 -30.86 14.21 -18.45
CA ASN A 387 -29.82 14.96 -19.17
C ASN A 387 -28.53 14.16 -19.39
N VAL A 388 -28.09 13.39 -18.39
CA VAL A 388 -26.86 12.59 -18.44
C VAL A 388 -27.11 11.27 -19.17
N LEU A 389 -28.14 10.51 -18.78
CA LEU A 389 -28.48 9.23 -19.41
C LEU A 389 -29.38 9.38 -20.65
N LYS A 390 -29.79 10.61 -20.99
CA LYS A 390 -30.62 10.95 -22.15
C LYS A 390 -31.99 10.23 -22.19
N GLU A 391 -32.56 9.90 -21.04
CA GLU A 391 -33.90 9.30 -20.94
C GLU A 391 -35.01 10.38 -20.94
N VAL A 392 -35.30 10.89 -22.14
CA VAL A 392 -36.24 12.02 -22.37
C VAL A 392 -37.70 11.69 -22.00
N ASN A 393 -38.04 10.41 -21.86
CA ASN A 393 -39.38 9.93 -21.49
C ASN A 393 -39.68 10.05 -19.99
N LEU A 394 -38.68 10.36 -19.15
CA LEU A 394 -38.88 10.57 -17.72
C LEU A 394 -39.70 11.84 -17.48
N LYS A 395 -40.65 11.78 -16.54
CA LYS A 395 -41.51 12.92 -16.17
C LYS A 395 -40.64 14.13 -15.81
N LYS A 396 -40.99 15.30 -16.35
CA LYS A 396 -40.33 16.55 -15.96
C LYS A 396 -40.59 16.84 -14.47
N PRO A 397 -39.62 17.40 -13.73
CA PRO A 397 -39.80 17.73 -12.31
C PRO A 397 -41.03 18.61 -12.11
N GLN A 398 -41.81 18.35 -11.06
CA GLN A 398 -43.12 19.01 -10.86
C GLN A 398 -43.03 20.36 -10.12
N THR A 399 -41.87 20.73 -9.59
CA THR A 399 -41.70 21.92 -8.74
C THR A 399 -41.23 23.17 -9.51
N LYS A 400 -41.93 24.30 -9.34
CA LYS A 400 -41.53 25.61 -9.86
C LYS A 400 -40.64 26.37 -8.85
N SER A 401 -39.39 26.59 -9.26
CA SER A 401 -38.52 27.76 -9.00
C SER A 401 -37.61 27.91 -7.76
N ASN A 402 -37.88 27.37 -6.56
CA ASN A 402 -37.01 27.72 -5.40
C ASN A 402 -35.88 26.73 -5.05
N ILE A 403 -36.04 25.42 -5.30
CA ILE A 403 -34.96 24.44 -5.06
C ILE A 403 -33.94 24.44 -6.20
N PHE A 404 -34.37 24.71 -7.42
CA PHE A 404 -33.52 24.68 -8.62
C PHE A 404 -32.55 25.87 -8.68
N SER A 405 -33.00 27.06 -8.27
CA SER A 405 -32.14 28.23 -8.11
C SER A 405 -31.12 28.06 -6.98
N MET A 406 -31.49 27.32 -5.91
CA MET A 406 -30.61 27.00 -4.78
C MET A 406 -29.50 25.98 -5.10
N LEU A 407 -29.68 25.10 -6.08
CA LEU A 407 -28.74 23.99 -6.35
C LEU A 407 -27.84 24.23 -7.57
N PHE A 408 -28.29 25.02 -8.53
CA PHE A 408 -27.59 25.28 -9.80
C PHE A 408 -27.37 26.77 -10.10
N GLY A 409 -27.87 27.69 -9.25
CA GLY A 409 -27.83 29.15 -9.44
C GLY A 409 -29.02 29.69 -10.25
N GLU A 410 -28.99 30.98 -10.64
CA GLU A 410 -30.08 31.67 -11.38
C GLU A 410 -30.28 31.21 -12.84
N LYS A 411 -29.53 30.21 -13.32
CA LYS A 411 -29.56 29.74 -14.71
C LYS A 411 -30.37 28.45 -14.83
N ASP A 412 -30.93 28.22 -16.01
CA ASP A 412 -31.69 27.00 -16.34
C ASP A 412 -30.84 25.73 -16.05
N PRO A 413 -31.29 24.82 -15.15
CA PRO A 413 -30.52 23.63 -14.76
C PRO A 413 -30.14 22.73 -15.93
N GLU A 414 -31.00 22.58 -16.95
CA GLU A 414 -30.67 21.80 -18.14
C GLU A 414 -29.52 22.47 -18.92
N GLN A 415 -29.50 23.81 -19.01
CA GLN A 415 -28.40 24.54 -19.65
C GLN A 415 -27.09 24.43 -18.86
N VAL A 416 -27.14 24.50 -17.52
CA VAL A 416 -25.96 24.35 -16.66
C VAL A 416 -25.38 22.94 -16.79
N ILE A 417 -26.23 21.90 -16.69
CA ILE A 417 -25.81 20.51 -16.84
C ILE A 417 -25.22 20.27 -18.23
N ASN A 418 -25.89 20.72 -19.29
CA ASN A 418 -25.40 20.56 -20.66
C ASN A 418 -24.09 21.32 -20.92
N LEU A 419 -23.92 22.51 -20.33
CA LEU A 419 -22.66 23.27 -20.38
C LEU A 419 -21.53 22.51 -19.67
N GLN A 420 -21.76 22.00 -18.47
CA GLN A 420 -20.74 21.24 -17.73
C GLN A 420 -20.41 19.90 -18.43
N LEU A 421 -21.41 19.23 -19.00
CA LEU A 421 -21.20 18.03 -19.83
C LEU A 421 -20.37 18.34 -21.09
N SER A 422 -20.52 19.53 -21.69
CA SER A 422 -19.67 19.94 -22.82
C SER A 422 -18.21 20.17 -22.40
N GLN A 423 -17.96 20.61 -21.16
CA GLN A 423 -16.61 20.81 -20.61
C GLN A 423 -15.88 19.49 -20.31
N LEU A 424 -16.62 18.38 -20.16
CA LEU A 424 -16.05 17.04 -20.02
C LEU A 424 -15.52 16.47 -21.35
N ASN A 425 -15.92 17.03 -22.49
CA ASN A 425 -15.50 16.65 -23.84
C ASN A 425 -14.80 17.82 -24.54
N PRO A 426 -13.59 18.22 -24.14
CA PRO A 426 -12.97 19.39 -24.70
C PRO A 426 -12.46 19.15 -26.14
N PRO A 427 -12.39 20.20 -26.98
CA PRO A 427 -11.95 20.07 -28.37
C PRO A 427 -10.50 19.57 -28.49
N PRO A 428 -10.17 18.81 -29.56
CA PRO A 428 -8.84 18.26 -29.74
C PRO A 428 -7.76 19.35 -29.72
N GLY A 429 -6.74 19.17 -28.87
CA GLY A 429 -5.64 20.14 -28.66
C GLY A 429 -5.68 20.90 -27.34
N SER A 430 -6.72 20.77 -26.52
CA SER A 430 -6.75 21.33 -25.16
C SER A 430 -5.98 20.44 -24.16
N SER A 431 -4.88 20.93 -23.60
CA SER A 431 -4.18 20.26 -22.50
C SER A 431 -4.88 20.58 -21.16
N PHE A 432 -5.52 19.58 -20.54
CA PHE A 432 -6.03 19.71 -19.17
C PHE A 432 -5.00 19.17 -18.15
N SER A 433 -4.26 20.08 -17.51
CA SER A 433 -3.32 19.81 -16.39
C SER A 433 -3.58 20.75 -15.20
N PRO A 434 -3.11 20.46 -13.98
CA PRO A 434 -3.30 19.31 -13.08
C PRO A 434 -4.36 19.61 -11.99
N ILE A 435 -4.41 18.83 -10.89
CA ILE A 435 -5.46 18.79 -9.85
C ILE A 435 -5.62 20.07 -9.00
N ILE A 436 -4.69 21.00 -9.11
CA ILE A 436 -4.80 22.35 -8.56
C ILE A 436 -4.53 23.29 -9.72
N ASN A 437 -5.33 24.35 -9.85
CA ASN A 437 -5.13 25.34 -10.90
C ASN A 437 -3.64 25.75 -10.94
N PRO A 438 -2.92 25.48 -12.04
CA PRO A 438 -1.47 25.68 -12.10
C PRO A 438 -1.07 27.17 -12.00
N ARG A 439 -2.06 28.09 -12.06
CA ARG A 439 -1.88 29.54 -11.92
C ARG A 439 -2.29 30.08 -10.54
N ASP A 440 -2.88 29.28 -9.66
CA ASP A 440 -3.25 29.73 -8.31
C ASP A 440 -2.21 29.32 -7.26
N VAL A 441 -1.23 30.20 -7.07
CA VAL A 441 -0.14 30.03 -6.10
C VAL A 441 -0.66 29.79 -4.67
N ARG A 442 -1.78 30.40 -4.27
CA ARG A 442 -2.29 30.28 -2.90
C ARG A 442 -2.75 28.85 -2.60
N SER A 443 -3.44 28.22 -3.55
CA SER A 443 -3.90 26.85 -3.41
C SER A 443 -2.75 25.85 -3.46
N GLN A 444 -1.73 26.12 -4.29
CA GLN A 444 -0.50 25.32 -4.35
C GLN A 444 0.27 25.34 -3.02
N VAL A 445 0.50 26.53 -2.45
CA VAL A 445 1.17 26.71 -1.16
C VAL A 445 0.43 25.95 -0.05
N LYS A 446 -0.90 26.08 0.01
CA LYS A 446 -1.71 25.36 1.01
C LYS A 446 -1.60 23.84 0.88
N TYR A 447 -1.60 23.33 -0.34
CA TYR A 447 -1.48 21.90 -0.59
C TYR A 447 -0.12 21.34 -0.20
N VAL A 448 0.97 22.04 -0.54
CA VAL A 448 2.32 21.65 -0.15
C VAL A 448 2.50 21.74 1.37
N ARG A 449 2.06 22.83 2.02
CA ARG A 449 2.07 22.96 3.49
C ARG A 449 1.28 21.85 4.17
N TYR A 450 0.15 21.43 3.58
CA TYR A 450 -0.61 20.28 4.08
C TYR A 450 0.21 18.99 4.02
N ASN A 451 0.84 18.67 2.89
CA ASN A 451 1.68 17.47 2.80
C ASN A 451 2.80 17.49 3.86
N LEU A 452 3.43 18.65 4.10
CA LEU A 452 4.45 18.82 5.15
C LEU A 452 3.89 18.73 6.57
N LEU A 453 2.67 19.21 6.82
CA LEU A 453 2.00 19.08 8.12
C LEU A 453 1.75 17.61 8.48
N PHE A 454 1.46 16.78 7.48
CA PHE A 454 1.20 15.36 7.66
C PHE A 454 2.45 14.48 7.52
N GLY A 455 3.60 15.07 7.16
CA GLY A 455 4.88 14.37 7.07
C GLY A 455 5.15 13.66 5.73
N TYR A 456 4.36 13.94 4.69
CA TYR A 456 4.53 13.40 3.34
C TYR A 456 5.52 14.25 2.53
N ILE A 457 6.79 14.16 2.88
CA ILE A 457 7.84 15.10 2.42
C ILE A 457 8.19 14.89 0.95
N GLU A 458 8.27 13.63 0.49
CA GLU A 458 8.52 13.31 -0.93
C GLU A 458 7.38 13.80 -1.83
N GLU A 459 6.15 13.59 -1.40
CA GLU A 459 4.96 14.08 -2.10
C GLU A 459 4.90 15.61 -2.08
N ALA A 460 5.25 16.25 -0.95
CA ALA A 460 5.33 17.70 -0.87
C ALA A 460 6.33 18.25 -1.88
N LYS A 461 7.52 17.64 -1.97
CA LYS A 461 8.58 18.05 -2.89
C LYS A 461 8.23 17.81 -4.35
N SER A 462 7.74 16.61 -4.68
CA SER A 462 7.34 16.29 -6.05
C SER A 462 6.25 17.24 -6.56
N ASN A 463 5.23 17.49 -5.73
CA ASN A 463 4.17 18.43 -6.08
C ASN A 463 4.68 19.87 -6.19
N LEU A 464 5.52 20.30 -5.24
CA LEU A 464 6.12 21.64 -5.28
C LEU A 464 6.94 21.87 -6.55
N LEU A 465 7.82 20.94 -6.91
CA LEU A 465 8.62 21.02 -8.14
C LEU A 465 7.72 21.09 -9.38
N SER A 466 6.65 20.30 -9.42
CA SER A 466 5.67 20.36 -10.52
C SER A 466 4.94 21.71 -10.60
N PHE A 467 4.61 22.33 -9.47
CA PHE A 467 3.99 23.67 -9.46
C PHE A 467 4.97 24.75 -9.88
N MET A 468 6.25 24.60 -9.51
CA MET A 468 7.29 25.52 -9.91
C MET A 468 7.56 25.49 -11.41
N GLU A 469 7.24 24.42 -12.16
CA GLU A 469 7.31 24.44 -13.64
C GLU A 469 6.45 25.55 -14.26
N TYR A 470 5.28 25.81 -13.66
CA TYR A 470 4.30 26.80 -14.14
C TYR A 470 4.38 28.14 -13.41
N SER A 471 4.94 28.17 -12.19
CA SER A 471 5.04 29.34 -11.31
C SER A 471 6.47 29.57 -10.80
N GLN A 472 7.44 29.63 -11.73
CA GLN A 472 8.89 29.68 -11.43
C GLN A 472 9.33 30.90 -10.59
N SER A 473 8.54 31.98 -10.60
CA SER A 473 8.83 33.26 -9.92
C SER A 473 8.03 33.49 -8.63
N SER A 474 7.54 32.43 -7.99
CA SER A 474 6.76 32.52 -6.76
C SER A 474 7.64 32.48 -5.51
N ALA A 475 7.71 33.59 -4.77
CA ALA A 475 8.45 33.66 -3.50
C ALA A 475 7.97 32.63 -2.45
N PRO A 476 6.66 32.43 -2.22
CA PRO A 476 6.18 31.43 -1.26
C PRO A 476 6.49 29.98 -1.65
N LEU A 477 6.56 29.65 -2.95
CA LEU A 477 6.95 28.30 -3.38
C LEU A 477 8.46 28.07 -3.20
N CYS A 478 9.29 29.09 -3.46
CA CYS A 478 10.73 29.02 -3.17
C CYS A 478 11.00 28.89 -1.67
N GLU A 479 10.24 29.57 -0.82
CA GLU A 479 10.30 29.39 0.64
C GLU A 479 10.01 27.95 1.05
N LEU A 480 8.91 27.36 0.57
CA LEU A 480 8.56 25.97 0.87
C LEU A 480 9.61 24.98 0.37
N LEU A 481 10.28 25.28 -0.73
CA LEU A 481 11.37 24.46 -1.25
C LEU A 481 12.56 24.47 -0.27
N GLY A 482 12.88 25.65 0.27
CA GLY A 482 13.89 25.80 1.31
C GLY A 482 13.54 25.02 2.57
N GLU A 483 12.28 25.07 3.02
CA GLU A 483 11.82 24.29 4.17
C GLU A 483 11.96 22.78 3.95
N ILE A 484 11.62 22.29 2.75
CA ILE A 484 11.78 20.88 2.39
C ILE A 484 13.26 20.47 2.44
N PHE A 485 14.15 21.28 1.87
CA PHE A 485 15.58 20.99 1.91
C PHE A 485 16.15 20.98 3.32
N LEU A 486 15.65 21.82 4.24
CA LEU A 486 16.03 21.73 5.66
C LEU A 486 15.60 20.40 6.29
N VAL A 487 14.41 19.90 5.97
CA VAL A 487 13.94 18.60 6.47
C VAL A 487 14.76 17.43 5.88
N GLU A 488 15.28 17.58 4.66
CA GLU A 488 16.22 16.66 4.02
C GLU A 488 17.68 16.84 4.48
N GLU A 489 17.96 17.75 5.41
CA GLU A 489 19.31 18.09 5.90
C GLU A 489 20.25 18.67 4.81
N LYS A 490 19.68 19.25 3.75
CA LYS A 490 20.40 19.88 2.63
C LYS A 490 20.53 21.40 2.82
N LEU A 491 21.49 21.79 3.65
CA LEU A 491 21.65 23.18 4.09
C LEU A 491 21.99 24.16 2.96
N SER A 492 22.83 23.77 2.00
CA SER A 492 23.22 24.60 0.87
C SER A 492 22.03 24.95 -0.02
N GLU A 493 21.27 23.94 -0.42
CA GLU A 493 20.11 24.09 -1.30
C GLU A 493 18.97 24.84 -0.59
N ALA A 494 18.83 24.64 0.73
CA ALA A 494 17.90 25.43 1.53
C ALA A 494 18.25 26.92 1.53
N LEU A 495 19.52 27.27 1.75
CA LEU A 495 20.00 28.66 1.71
C LEU A 495 19.73 29.31 0.36
N GLU A 496 20.05 28.64 -0.75
CA GLU A 496 19.80 29.14 -2.10
C GLU A 496 18.30 29.38 -2.35
N ALA A 497 17.45 28.44 -1.92
CA ALA A 497 16.00 28.56 -2.07
C ALA A 497 15.42 29.74 -1.27
N PHE A 498 15.87 29.97 -0.04
CA PHE A 498 15.44 31.12 0.77
C PHE A 498 15.96 32.44 0.20
N GLN A 499 17.21 32.50 -0.27
CA GLN A 499 17.76 33.69 -0.93
C GLN A 499 16.96 34.03 -2.19
N LYS A 500 16.59 33.02 -2.98
CA LYS A 500 15.73 33.19 -4.15
C LYS A 500 14.34 33.71 -3.75
N ALA A 501 13.73 33.17 -2.69
CA ALA A 501 12.45 33.65 -2.19
C ALA A 501 12.49 35.15 -1.83
N ILE A 502 13.55 35.60 -1.14
CA ILE A 502 13.74 37.01 -0.78
C ILE A 502 14.00 37.88 -2.01
N SER A 503 14.74 37.38 -3.01
CA SER A 503 14.97 38.13 -4.25
C SER A 503 13.68 38.39 -5.04
N LEU A 504 12.65 37.57 -4.83
CA LEU A 504 11.34 37.67 -5.48
C LEU A 504 10.35 38.51 -4.66
N ASP A 505 10.41 38.42 -3.32
CA ASP A 505 9.69 39.28 -2.38
C ASP A 505 10.57 39.60 -1.17
N GLU A 506 11.04 40.84 -1.10
CA GLU A 506 11.93 41.32 -0.02
C GLU A 506 11.28 41.28 1.37
N ASN A 507 9.96 41.12 1.43
CA ASN A 507 9.15 41.03 2.65
C ASN A 507 8.64 39.60 2.91
N GLN A 508 9.24 38.58 2.30
CA GLN A 508 8.93 37.17 2.58
C GLN A 508 9.42 36.76 3.97
N HIS A 509 8.60 37.06 4.99
CA HIS A 509 8.92 36.96 6.43
C HIS A 509 9.42 35.59 6.91
N VAL A 510 8.84 34.47 6.48
CA VAL A 510 9.31 33.14 6.93
C VAL A 510 10.66 32.80 6.31
N ALA A 511 10.89 33.08 5.02
CA ALA A 511 12.22 32.97 4.40
C ALA A 511 13.29 33.84 5.07
N LEU A 512 12.96 35.09 5.44
CA LEU A 512 13.84 35.97 6.24
C LEU A 512 14.18 35.35 7.61
N GLY A 513 13.18 34.77 8.28
CA GLY A 513 13.37 34.10 9.57
C GLY A 513 14.30 32.88 9.49
N TYR A 514 14.16 32.06 8.45
CA TYR A 514 15.08 30.93 8.20
C TYR A 514 16.49 31.39 7.83
N LEU A 515 16.63 32.43 7.00
CA LEU A 515 17.96 32.97 6.68
C LEU A 515 18.65 33.56 7.90
N SER A 516 17.93 34.26 8.76
CA SER A 516 18.46 34.71 10.06
C SER A 516 19.06 33.55 10.85
N HIS A 517 18.33 32.45 11.01
CA HIS A 517 18.80 31.29 11.75
C HIS A 517 20.03 30.64 11.11
N LEU A 518 20.01 30.44 9.79
CA LEU A 518 21.11 29.77 9.09
C LEU A 518 22.37 30.63 8.97
N SER A 519 22.24 31.97 8.97
CA SER A 519 23.37 32.91 8.81
C SER A 519 23.77 33.66 10.09
N GLY A 520 22.97 33.57 11.15
CA GLY A 520 23.13 34.38 12.37
C GLY A 520 22.82 35.88 12.18
N SER A 521 22.12 36.25 11.11
CA SER A 521 21.89 37.66 10.74
C SER A 521 20.77 38.30 11.58
N LYS A 522 21.17 39.13 12.55
CA LYS A 522 20.22 39.94 13.34
C LYS A 522 19.38 40.88 12.47
N GLU A 523 19.95 41.46 11.42
CA GLU A 523 19.22 42.34 10.52
C GLU A 523 18.08 41.58 9.80
N SER A 524 18.33 40.35 9.35
CA SER A 524 17.32 39.51 8.71
C SER A 524 16.21 39.12 9.69
N PHE A 525 16.54 38.89 10.97
CA PHE A 525 15.56 38.65 12.03
C PHE A 525 14.64 39.86 12.24
N ASP A 526 15.21 41.05 12.44
CA ASP A 526 14.46 42.28 12.70
C ASP A 526 13.52 42.59 11.52
N ARG A 527 13.99 42.36 10.28
CA ARG A 527 13.16 42.47 9.07
C ARG A 527 12.02 41.43 9.02
N ALA A 528 12.29 40.19 9.42
CA ALA A 528 11.28 39.13 9.47
C ALA A 528 10.13 39.50 10.43
N ILE A 529 10.48 39.97 11.63
CA ILE A 529 9.52 40.40 12.66
C ILE A 529 8.69 41.60 12.17
N ALA A 530 9.35 42.66 11.68
CA ALA A 530 8.65 43.84 11.19
C ALA A 530 7.69 43.52 10.04
N SER A 531 8.09 42.64 9.11
CA SER A 531 7.24 42.22 7.98
C SER A 531 6.01 41.42 8.43
N VAL A 532 6.16 40.44 9.33
CA VAL A 532 5.02 39.64 9.80
C VAL A 532 4.08 40.47 10.67
N GLU A 533 4.59 41.39 11.50
CA GLU A 533 3.76 42.29 12.31
C GLU A 533 2.94 43.25 11.46
N ALA A 534 3.52 43.82 10.41
CA ALA A 534 2.78 44.64 9.45
C ALA A 534 1.66 43.84 8.75
N LYS A 535 1.93 42.60 8.36
CA LYS A 535 0.94 41.69 7.73
C LYS A 535 -0.19 41.31 8.70
N ILE A 536 0.13 41.08 9.98
CA ILE A 536 -0.86 40.83 11.03
C ILE A 536 -1.69 42.09 11.32
N ALA A 537 -1.08 43.27 11.39
CA ALA A 537 -1.80 44.52 11.62
C ALA A 537 -2.83 44.79 10.50
N ALA A 538 -2.50 44.46 9.26
CA ALA A 538 -3.41 44.52 8.13
C ALA A 538 -4.53 43.46 8.19
N ASN A 539 -4.26 42.28 8.78
CA ASN A 539 -5.21 41.17 8.89
C ASN A 539 -5.19 40.51 10.28
N PRO A 540 -5.75 41.15 11.32
CA PRO A 540 -5.57 40.72 12.72
C PRO A 540 -6.07 39.31 13.06
N ASN A 541 -6.99 38.78 12.25
CA ASN A 541 -7.61 37.46 12.46
C ASN A 541 -7.00 36.34 11.57
N HIS A 542 -5.91 36.61 10.84
CA HIS A 542 -5.31 35.61 9.96
C HIS A 542 -4.39 34.65 10.73
N LEU A 543 -4.94 33.51 11.15
CA LEU A 543 -4.24 32.55 12.02
C LEU A 543 -2.90 32.05 11.49
N ASP A 544 -2.78 31.85 10.17
CA ASP A 544 -1.53 31.39 9.57
C ASP A 544 -0.39 32.42 9.77
N LEU A 545 -0.69 33.73 9.79
CA LEU A 545 0.33 34.77 10.01
C LEU A 545 0.79 34.80 11.47
N ILE A 546 -0.13 34.54 12.41
CA ILE A 546 0.21 34.43 13.84
C ILE A 546 1.06 33.17 14.07
N ASN A 547 0.75 32.06 13.39
CA ASN A 547 1.57 30.86 13.40
C ASN A 547 2.96 31.10 12.77
N ASP A 548 3.02 31.78 11.63
CA ASP A 548 4.27 32.13 10.95
C ASP A 548 5.14 33.05 11.83
N TYR A 549 4.55 33.98 12.59
CA TYR A 549 5.26 34.77 13.61
C TYR A 549 5.85 33.87 14.71
N GLY A 550 5.05 33.00 15.31
CA GLY A 550 5.54 32.03 16.29
C GLY A 550 6.66 31.14 15.74
N LYS A 551 6.56 30.74 14.46
CA LYS A 551 7.55 29.92 13.77
C LYS A 551 8.89 30.65 13.59
N ILE A 552 8.87 31.92 13.18
CA ILE A 552 10.08 32.74 13.04
C ILE A 552 10.80 32.87 14.39
N LEU A 553 10.07 33.14 15.47
CA LEU A 553 10.62 33.19 16.83
C LEU A 553 11.21 31.84 17.25
N MET A 554 10.49 30.74 17.00
CA MET A 554 10.90 29.38 17.35
C MET A 554 12.21 28.97 16.68
N ILE A 555 12.34 29.22 15.37
CA ILE A 555 13.53 28.87 14.58
C ILE A 555 14.74 29.69 15.03
N ASN A 556 14.53 30.93 15.48
CA ASN A 556 15.60 31.77 16.04
C ASN A 556 15.75 31.61 17.56
N GLU A 557 15.34 30.47 18.12
CA GLU A 557 15.53 30.08 19.53
C GLU A 557 14.80 30.93 20.60
N HIS A 558 13.89 31.83 20.20
CA HIS A 558 13.06 32.62 21.11
C HIS A 558 11.80 31.82 21.55
N HIS A 559 12.02 30.67 22.20
CA HIS A 559 10.98 29.67 22.47
C HIS A 559 9.84 30.14 23.38
N GLU A 560 10.11 31.00 24.37
CA GLU A 560 9.08 31.54 25.26
C GLU A 560 8.11 32.45 24.52
N GLU A 561 8.63 33.36 23.71
CA GLU A 561 7.84 34.29 22.89
C GLU A 561 7.08 33.56 21.78
N ALA A 562 7.70 32.56 21.15
CA ALA A 562 7.05 31.68 20.18
C ALA A 562 5.84 30.97 20.79
N ALA A 563 5.98 30.42 22.00
CA ALA A 563 4.89 29.75 22.71
C ALA A 563 3.71 30.69 22.99
N ILE A 564 3.96 31.98 23.24
CA ILE A 564 2.90 33.00 23.39
C ILE A 564 2.11 33.15 22.09
N GLN A 565 2.79 33.24 20.94
CA GLN A 565 2.10 33.40 19.65
C GLN A 565 1.30 32.15 19.26
N PHE A 566 1.86 30.94 19.46
CA PHE A 566 1.10 29.71 19.20
C PHE A 566 -0.12 29.57 20.11
N LYS A 567 -0.01 29.95 21.39
CA LYS A 567 -1.17 29.99 22.30
C LYS A 567 -2.24 30.96 21.83
N LYS A 568 -1.88 32.12 21.27
CA LYS A 568 -2.84 33.05 20.66
C LYS A 568 -3.56 32.41 19.47
N ALA A 569 -2.83 31.73 18.58
CA ALA A 569 -3.42 31.02 17.44
C ALA A 569 -4.39 29.91 17.90
N LEU A 570 -4.02 29.14 18.92
CA LEU A 570 -4.86 28.06 19.48
C LEU A 570 -6.08 28.57 20.25
N LYS A 571 -6.01 29.77 20.86
CA LYS A 571 -7.17 30.39 21.49
C LYS A 571 -8.25 30.71 20.46
N ALA A 572 -7.86 31.09 19.24
CA ALA A 572 -8.79 31.37 18.15
C ALA A 572 -9.24 30.09 17.41
N ASN A 573 -8.37 29.10 17.25
CA ASN A 573 -8.73 27.78 16.72
C ASN A 573 -8.07 26.66 17.54
N PRO A 574 -8.81 26.04 18.48
CA PRO A 574 -8.29 24.95 19.31
C PRO A 574 -7.87 23.70 18.54
N ASN A 575 -8.26 23.54 17.27
CA ASN A 575 -7.94 22.37 16.44
C ASN A 575 -6.82 22.64 15.43
N TYR A 576 -6.12 23.77 15.53
CA TYR A 576 -5.02 24.08 14.62
C TYR A 576 -3.78 23.21 14.91
N LEU A 577 -3.67 22.10 14.19
CA LEU A 577 -2.65 21.07 14.42
C LEU A 577 -1.21 21.60 14.31
N GLU A 578 -0.91 22.44 13.33
CA GLU A 578 0.44 22.98 13.13
C GLU A 578 0.90 23.81 14.34
N ALA A 579 0.03 24.71 14.83
CA ALA A 579 0.30 25.50 16.02
C ALA A 579 0.44 24.63 17.28
N LYS A 580 -0.31 23.53 17.40
CA LYS A 580 -0.13 22.55 18.51
C LYS A 580 1.25 21.89 18.47
N LEU A 581 1.67 21.40 17.31
CA LEU A 581 2.97 20.77 17.13
C LEU A 581 4.12 21.74 17.46
N ASN A 582 4.06 22.96 16.91
CA ASN A 582 5.09 23.97 17.16
C ASN A 582 5.10 24.44 18.62
N LEU A 583 3.92 24.58 19.26
CA LEU A 583 3.83 24.87 20.69
C LEU A 583 4.44 23.75 21.53
N ALA A 584 4.17 22.49 21.22
CA ALA A 584 4.72 21.34 21.94
C ALA A 584 6.25 21.31 21.86
N ILE A 585 6.83 21.60 20.68
CA ILE A 585 8.28 21.75 20.51
C ILE A 585 8.83 22.88 21.40
N CYS A 586 8.20 24.05 21.39
CA CYS A 586 8.62 25.17 22.23
C CYS A 586 8.52 24.84 23.73
N LEU A 587 7.42 24.20 24.15
CA LEU A 587 7.21 23.78 25.54
C LEU A 587 8.31 22.80 25.99
N ALA A 588 8.66 21.82 25.16
CA ALA A 588 9.76 20.90 25.47
C ALA A 588 11.10 21.64 25.63
N LYS A 589 11.40 22.62 24.76
CA LYS A 589 12.63 23.42 24.83
C LYS A 589 12.72 24.31 26.07
N VAL A 590 11.60 24.77 26.61
CA VAL A 590 11.55 25.53 27.88
C VAL A 590 11.41 24.64 29.11
N GLY A 591 11.62 23.32 28.97
CA GLY A 591 11.59 22.36 30.08
C GLY A 591 10.19 21.88 30.51
N LYS A 592 9.14 22.24 29.77
CA LYS A 592 7.73 21.83 30.00
C LYS A 592 7.34 20.64 29.13
N SER A 593 8.17 19.62 29.10
CA SER A 593 7.98 18.43 28.24
C SER A 593 6.72 17.65 28.57
N GLU A 594 6.31 17.62 29.83
CA GLU A 594 5.10 16.91 30.28
C GLU A 594 3.82 17.53 29.70
N ASP A 595 3.67 18.86 29.79
CA ASP A 595 2.57 19.61 29.18
C ASP A 595 2.51 19.38 27.66
N ALA A 596 3.69 19.32 27.02
CA ALA A 596 3.80 19.07 25.59
C ALA A 596 3.32 17.66 25.20
N ILE A 597 3.71 16.64 25.96
CA ILE A 597 3.32 15.25 25.72
C ILE A 597 1.81 15.08 25.90
N GLU A 598 1.23 15.59 26.99
CA GLU A 598 -0.21 15.52 27.25
C GLU A 598 -1.02 16.17 26.11
N MET A 599 -0.59 17.36 25.67
CA MET A 599 -1.22 18.07 24.57
C MET A 599 -1.21 17.26 23.27
N LEU A 600 -0.07 16.66 22.91
CA LEU A 600 0.07 15.91 21.66
C LEU A 600 -0.65 14.56 21.69
N LEU A 601 -0.72 13.89 22.84
CA LEU A 601 -1.45 12.62 22.99
C LEU A 601 -2.96 12.81 22.84
N GLY A 602 -3.49 13.99 23.21
CA GLY A 602 -4.90 14.38 23.03
C GLY A 602 -5.29 14.79 21.61
N VAL A 603 -4.40 14.72 20.62
CA VAL A 603 -4.72 15.04 19.21
C VAL A 603 -5.41 13.84 18.54
N GLU A 604 -6.59 14.07 17.97
CA GLU A 604 -7.35 13.04 17.25
C GLU A 604 -6.69 12.61 15.92
N ASN A 605 -6.22 13.59 15.13
CA ASN A 605 -5.65 13.33 13.82
C ASN A 605 -4.16 12.95 13.91
N LYS A 606 -3.91 11.70 14.30
CA LYS A 606 -2.56 11.15 14.49
C LYS A 606 -1.88 10.89 13.15
N ASN A 607 -0.69 11.44 12.95
CA ASN A 607 0.08 11.36 11.70
C ASN A 607 1.57 11.12 11.98
N PRO A 608 2.39 10.79 10.94
CA PRO A 608 3.82 10.52 11.12
C PRO A 608 4.57 11.65 11.85
N ARG A 609 4.34 12.91 11.47
CA ARG A 609 5.00 14.08 12.05
C ARG A 609 4.70 14.25 13.54
N LEU A 610 3.47 13.99 13.97
CA LEU A 610 3.08 14.02 15.38
C LEU A 610 3.84 12.97 16.19
N PHE A 611 3.88 11.73 15.70
CA PHE A 611 4.59 10.65 16.41
C PHE A 611 6.10 10.85 16.40
N TYR A 612 6.66 11.41 15.32
CA TYR A 612 8.06 11.82 15.29
C TYR A 612 8.34 12.90 16.35
N THR A 613 7.48 13.92 16.44
CA THR A 613 7.61 15.00 17.43
C THR A 613 7.51 14.46 18.87
N LEU A 614 6.57 13.56 19.14
CA LEU A 614 6.50 12.86 20.43
C LEU A 614 7.79 12.08 20.70
N GLY A 615 8.32 11.39 19.69
CA GLY A 615 9.61 10.70 19.77
C GLY A 615 10.75 11.62 20.19
N GLU A 616 10.87 12.80 19.59
CA GLU A 616 11.87 13.81 19.97
C GLU A 616 11.73 14.25 21.42
N ILE A 617 10.50 14.56 21.85
CA ILE A 617 10.24 15.03 23.22
C ILE A 617 10.54 13.93 24.23
N PHE A 618 10.20 12.67 23.93
CA PHE A 618 10.56 11.52 24.77
C PHE A 618 12.06 11.27 24.80
N TYR A 619 12.75 11.42 23.66
CA TYR A 619 14.20 11.24 23.59
C TYR A 619 14.91 12.31 24.44
N GLN A 620 14.52 13.58 24.29
CA GLN A 620 15.09 14.70 25.07
C GLN A 620 14.78 14.60 26.56
N SER A 621 13.65 14.00 26.95
CA SER A 621 13.31 13.73 28.35
C SER A 621 13.94 12.44 28.90
N GLY A 622 14.75 11.72 28.12
CA GLY A 622 15.41 10.48 28.54
C GLY A 622 14.49 9.25 28.60
N ARG A 623 13.24 9.37 28.15
CA ARG A 623 12.25 8.28 28.09
C ARG A 623 12.43 7.44 26.82
N LEU A 624 13.61 6.84 26.68
CA LEU A 624 14.09 6.20 25.45
C LEU A 624 13.16 5.09 24.91
N TYR A 625 12.52 4.32 25.78
CA TYR A 625 11.54 3.30 25.37
C TYR A 625 10.31 3.92 24.70
N LEU A 626 9.75 4.99 25.29
CA LEU A 626 8.59 5.69 24.71
C LEU A 626 8.99 6.46 23.43
N ALA A 627 10.23 6.95 23.37
CA ALA A 627 10.80 7.51 22.15
C ALA A 627 10.83 6.47 21.03
N TYR A 628 11.37 5.27 21.31
CA TYR A 628 11.37 4.15 20.37
C TYR A 628 9.97 3.79 19.90
N LYS A 629 8.99 3.67 20.81
CA LYS A 629 7.60 3.36 20.45
C LYS A 629 6.98 4.45 19.56
N SER A 630 7.24 5.72 19.85
CA SER A 630 6.73 6.85 19.07
C SER A 630 7.35 6.87 17.67
N TYR A 631 8.68 6.73 17.57
CA TYR A 631 9.36 6.62 16.28
C TYR A 631 8.90 5.40 15.49
N ASN A 632 8.67 4.26 16.13
CA ASN A 632 8.19 3.08 15.46
C ASN A 632 6.79 3.31 14.87
N LYS A 633 5.89 3.98 15.61
CA LYS A 633 4.60 4.41 15.04
C LYS A 633 4.75 5.34 13.86
N ALA A 634 5.65 6.32 13.92
CA ALA A 634 5.94 7.17 12.77
C ALA A 634 6.40 6.32 11.57
N SER A 635 7.24 5.31 11.79
CA SER A 635 7.75 4.39 10.76
C SER A 635 6.67 3.51 10.16
N THR A 636 5.70 3.06 10.97
CA THR A 636 4.57 2.26 10.45
C THR A 636 3.65 3.08 9.55
N LEU A 637 3.53 4.38 9.81
CA LEU A 637 2.71 5.28 9.00
C LEU A 637 3.44 5.78 7.76
N TYR A 638 4.75 6.03 7.88
CA TYR A 638 5.58 6.50 6.77
C TYR A 638 7.03 5.99 6.92
N PRO A 639 7.35 4.82 6.33
CA PRO A 639 8.67 4.19 6.48
C PRO A 639 9.86 5.04 5.99
N SER A 640 9.61 5.95 5.04
CA SER A 640 10.62 6.84 4.46
C SER A 640 10.71 8.21 5.16
N TYR A 641 10.17 8.36 6.38
CA TYR A 641 10.26 9.63 7.11
C TYR A 641 11.73 10.04 7.35
N PRO A 642 12.17 11.24 6.92
CA PRO A 642 13.56 11.68 7.04
C PRO A 642 14.08 11.67 8.47
N GLY A 643 15.32 11.23 8.66
CA GLY A 643 15.98 11.15 9.96
C GLY A 643 15.46 10.06 10.91
N LEU A 644 14.41 9.30 10.54
CA LEU A 644 13.79 8.33 11.44
C LEU A 644 14.60 7.03 11.60
N ARG A 645 15.10 6.48 10.49
CA ARG A 645 15.82 5.20 10.47
C ARG A 645 17.08 5.18 11.36
N PRO A 646 17.95 6.21 11.34
CA PRO A 646 19.09 6.27 12.26
C PRO A 646 18.67 6.27 13.73
N LYS A 647 17.61 7.02 14.10
CA LYS A 647 17.10 7.09 15.47
C LYS A 647 16.57 5.76 15.96
N LEU A 648 15.82 5.05 15.11
CA LEU A 648 15.36 3.70 15.41
C LEU A 648 16.52 2.73 15.59
N PHE A 649 17.51 2.74 14.68
CA PHE A 649 18.68 1.86 14.77
C PHE A 649 19.45 2.07 16.08
N GLU A 650 19.71 3.33 16.46
CA GLU A 650 20.37 3.68 17.72
C GLU A 650 19.59 3.15 18.93
N LEU A 651 18.29 3.45 19.00
CA LEU A 651 17.45 3.07 20.13
C LEU A 651 17.26 1.55 20.24
N THR A 652 17.10 0.84 19.12
CA THR A 652 17.06 -0.62 19.10
C THR A 652 18.37 -1.21 19.62
N GLY A 653 19.51 -0.64 19.22
CA GLY A 653 20.82 -1.04 19.74
C GLY A 653 20.94 -0.85 21.25
N TYR A 654 20.44 0.27 21.78
CA TYR A 654 20.39 0.57 23.21
C TYR A 654 19.49 -0.42 23.96
N LEU A 655 18.25 -0.64 23.49
CA LEU A 655 17.28 -1.53 24.13
C LEU A 655 17.77 -2.99 24.15
N ARG A 656 18.40 -3.47 23.08
CA ARG A 656 19.00 -4.81 23.05
C ARG A 656 20.10 -4.98 24.10
N LYS A 657 20.99 -3.99 24.25
CA LYS A 657 22.01 -4.00 25.31
C LYS A 657 21.37 -3.97 26.69
N LEU A 658 20.30 -3.20 26.86
CA LEU A 658 19.56 -3.12 28.13
C LEU A 658 18.97 -4.48 28.52
N ASP A 659 18.39 -5.25 27.57
CA ASP A 659 17.91 -6.61 27.85
C ASP A 659 19.05 -7.53 28.31
N THR A 660 20.24 -7.46 27.71
CA THR A 660 21.40 -8.25 28.19
C THR A 660 21.84 -7.89 29.61
N VAL A 661 21.71 -6.61 29.99
CA VAL A 661 22.02 -6.13 31.36
C VAL A 661 20.97 -6.61 32.35
N ILE A 662 19.70 -6.66 31.95
CA ILE A 662 18.60 -7.22 32.73
C ILE A 662 18.84 -8.71 33.00
N ASP A 663 19.11 -9.51 31.96
CA ASP A 663 19.41 -10.95 32.08
C ASP A 663 20.52 -11.22 33.11
N LEU A 664 21.59 -10.42 33.09
CA LEU A 664 22.70 -10.55 34.02
C LEU A 664 22.29 -10.21 35.46
N HIS A 665 21.53 -9.12 35.65
CA HIS A 665 21.06 -8.70 36.98
C HIS A 665 20.01 -9.63 37.56
N GLU A 666 19.16 -10.23 36.74
CA GLU A 666 18.23 -11.28 37.19
C GLU A 666 18.99 -12.47 37.78
N LYS A 667 20.05 -12.94 37.11
CA LYS A 667 20.92 -14.00 37.64
C LYS A 667 21.56 -13.60 38.97
N PHE A 668 22.07 -12.38 39.09
CA PHE A 668 22.63 -11.88 40.35
C PHE A 668 21.60 -11.85 41.48
N VAL A 669 20.40 -11.32 41.23
CA VAL A 669 19.30 -11.31 42.20
C VAL A 669 18.93 -12.74 42.62
N ASN A 670 18.88 -13.70 41.69
CA ASN A 670 18.57 -15.10 41.99
C ASN A 670 19.62 -15.76 42.88
N THR A 671 20.91 -15.45 42.67
CA THR A 671 22.01 -15.98 43.52
C THR A 671 22.12 -15.29 44.88
N SER A 672 21.56 -14.08 45.02
CA SER A 672 21.71 -13.23 46.21
C SER A 672 20.43 -12.45 46.49
N PRO A 673 19.30 -13.13 46.83
CA PRO A 673 17.98 -12.51 46.88
C PRO A 673 17.71 -11.63 48.11
N LYS A 674 18.64 -11.59 49.08
CA LYS A 674 18.47 -10.83 50.34
C LYS A 674 19.09 -9.43 50.30
N PHE A 675 19.54 -8.96 49.14
CA PHE A 675 20.16 -7.64 48.99
C PHE A 675 19.20 -6.64 48.33
N PRO A 676 18.73 -5.60 49.04
CA PRO A 676 17.76 -4.64 48.51
C PRO A 676 18.32 -3.81 47.34
N ASP A 677 19.62 -3.57 47.30
CA ASP A 677 20.30 -2.82 46.23
C ASP A 677 20.19 -3.53 44.87
N LEU A 678 20.28 -4.87 44.86
CA LEU A 678 20.21 -5.66 43.63
C LEU A 678 18.79 -5.61 43.03
N HIS A 679 17.76 -5.74 43.89
CA HIS A 679 16.37 -5.57 43.49
C HIS A 679 16.10 -4.15 42.97
N THR A 680 16.65 -3.12 43.62
CA THR A 680 16.50 -1.72 43.20
C THR A 680 17.18 -1.46 41.85
N LYS A 681 18.38 -2.01 41.62
CA LYS A 681 19.08 -1.90 40.32
C LYS A 681 18.31 -2.61 39.21
N LEU A 682 17.85 -3.84 39.44
CA LEU A 682 17.03 -4.58 38.48
C LEU A 682 15.71 -3.83 38.16
N ALA A 683 15.08 -3.24 39.17
CA ALA A 683 13.89 -2.41 38.99
C ALA A 683 14.16 -1.20 38.08
N ASN A 684 15.31 -0.52 38.24
CA ASN A 684 15.69 0.59 37.36
C ASN A 684 15.88 0.13 35.91
N PHE A 685 16.52 -1.01 35.67
CA PHE A 685 16.70 -1.54 34.31
C PHE A 685 15.36 -1.93 33.68
N TYR A 686 14.46 -2.57 34.43
CA TYR A 686 13.11 -2.83 33.95
C TYR A 686 12.36 -1.54 33.61
N HIS A 687 12.48 -0.50 34.42
CA HIS A 687 11.85 0.78 34.15
C HIS A 687 12.37 1.42 32.85
N LEU A 688 13.70 1.42 32.64
CA LEU A 688 14.33 1.90 31.40
C LEU A 688 13.89 1.09 30.17
N ALA A 689 13.57 -0.19 30.35
CA ALA A 689 13.08 -1.08 29.29
C ALA A 689 11.56 -0.96 29.06
N GLY A 690 10.86 -0.06 29.75
CA GLY A 690 9.40 0.09 29.67
C GLY A 690 8.60 -0.99 30.43
N LYS A 691 9.28 -1.88 31.15
CA LYS A 691 8.71 -2.99 31.95
C LYS A 691 8.30 -2.50 33.35
N SER A 692 7.45 -1.47 33.43
CA SER A 692 7.12 -0.78 34.69
C SER A 692 6.50 -1.66 35.78
N GLU A 693 5.65 -2.64 35.41
CA GLU A 693 5.06 -3.57 36.40
C GLU A 693 6.13 -4.44 37.07
N LEU A 694 7.10 -4.93 36.28
CA LEU A 694 8.24 -5.67 36.81
C LEU A 694 9.13 -4.77 37.67
N ALA A 695 9.34 -3.52 37.26
CA ALA A 695 10.06 -2.53 38.06
C ALA A 695 9.41 -2.30 39.43
N MET A 696 8.09 -2.05 39.46
CA MET A 696 7.33 -1.88 40.70
C MET A 696 7.41 -3.10 41.60
N THR A 697 7.33 -4.30 41.00
CA THR A 697 7.45 -5.57 41.73
C THR A 697 8.81 -5.71 42.41
N GLN A 698 9.91 -5.36 41.71
CA GLN A 698 11.25 -5.42 42.27
C GLN A 698 11.50 -4.34 43.33
N PHE A 699 10.99 -3.12 43.17
CA PHE A 699 11.03 -2.11 44.24
C PHE A 699 10.28 -2.57 45.51
N LYS A 700 9.10 -3.19 45.36
CA LYS A 700 8.37 -3.79 46.50
C LYS A 700 9.18 -4.89 47.17
N LYS A 701 9.87 -5.75 46.42
CA LYS A 701 10.77 -6.77 46.97
C LYS A 701 11.93 -6.15 47.75
N ALA A 702 12.56 -5.08 47.24
CA ALA A 702 13.60 -4.34 47.96
C ALA A 702 13.10 -3.80 49.30
N LEU A 703 11.88 -3.24 49.34
CA LEU A 703 11.24 -2.72 50.56
C LEU A 703 10.80 -3.83 51.52
N ALA A 704 10.45 -5.01 51.02
CA ALA A 704 10.15 -6.17 51.86
C ALA A 704 11.41 -6.66 52.61
N ILE A 705 12.59 -6.55 51.99
CA ILE A 705 13.88 -6.88 52.60
C ILE A 705 14.31 -5.79 53.59
N ASN A 706 14.17 -4.51 53.19
CA ASN A 706 14.47 -3.37 54.04
C ASN A 706 13.37 -2.28 53.91
N PRO A 707 12.42 -2.23 54.86
CA PRO A 707 11.32 -1.27 54.84
C PRO A 707 11.73 0.21 54.84
N ASN A 708 12.94 0.52 55.31
CA ASN A 708 13.49 1.87 55.39
C ASN A 708 14.39 2.23 54.20
N TYR A 709 14.42 1.43 53.14
CA TYR A 709 15.23 1.67 51.96
C TYR A 709 14.69 2.85 51.13
N LYS A 710 15.21 4.05 51.44
CA LYS A 710 14.71 5.34 50.93
C LYS A 710 14.65 5.42 49.40
N GLU A 711 15.67 4.89 48.71
CA GLU A 711 15.75 4.98 47.25
C GLU A 711 14.61 4.21 46.56
N ALA A 712 14.35 2.96 46.95
CA ALA A 712 13.28 2.16 46.36
C ALA A 712 11.89 2.76 46.65
N LYS A 713 11.69 3.33 47.85
CA LYS A 713 10.43 4.00 48.19
C LYS A 713 10.17 5.22 47.30
N LEU A 714 11.15 6.10 47.15
CA LEU A 714 11.03 7.29 46.30
C LEU A 714 10.76 6.93 44.84
N LYS A 715 11.47 5.94 44.30
CA LYS A 715 11.31 5.49 42.90
C LYS A 715 9.98 4.78 42.65
N LEU A 716 9.50 3.98 43.61
CA LEU A 716 8.18 3.36 43.53
C LEU A 716 7.06 4.41 43.54
N ASP A 717 7.13 5.38 44.45
CA ASP A 717 6.15 6.46 44.55
C ASP A 717 6.12 7.32 43.28
N ALA A 718 7.29 7.64 42.71
CA ALA A 718 7.40 8.36 41.44
C ALA A 718 6.77 7.58 40.28
N LEU A 719 7.07 6.29 40.16
CA LEU A 719 6.53 5.43 39.11
C LEU A 719 5.01 5.26 39.20
N GLN A 720 4.46 5.21 40.42
CA GLN A 720 3.01 5.15 40.63
C GLN A 720 2.30 6.45 40.23
N LYS A 721 2.96 7.59 40.45
CA LYS A 721 2.42 8.93 40.16
C LYS A 721 2.64 9.38 38.72
N ASP A 722 3.44 8.69 37.92
CA ASP A 722 3.69 9.03 36.51
C ASP A 722 2.45 8.69 35.65
N SER A 723 1.49 9.62 35.61
CA SER A 723 0.27 9.54 34.80
C SER A 723 0.58 9.62 33.30
N ILE A 724 1.63 10.37 32.93
CA ILE A 724 1.99 10.64 31.54
C ILE A 724 2.60 9.40 30.90
N TRP A 725 3.47 8.68 31.62
CA TRP A 725 3.94 7.38 31.16
C TRP A 725 2.77 6.42 30.88
N ARG A 726 1.76 6.38 31.75
CA ARG A 726 0.60 5.49 31.59
C ARG A 726 -0.24 5.88 30.38
N LEU A 727 -0.53 7.17 30.24
CA LEU A 727 -1.28 7.73 29.10
C LEU A 727 -0.53 7.49 27.78
N ALA A 728 0.78 7.76 27.75
CA ALA A 728 1.65 7.54 26.60
C ALA A 728 1.70 6.06 26.22
N LYS A 729 1.90 5.16 27.19
CA LYS A 729 1.89 3.73 26.94
C LYS A 729 0.57 3.27 26.34
N GLN A 730 -0.56 3.66 26.90
CA GLN A 730 -1.88 3.30 26.37
C GLN A 730 -2.08 3.79 24.92
N HIS A 731 -1.64 5.01 24.59
CA HIS A 731 -1.81 5.55 23.24
C HIS A 731 -0.78 5.02 22.23
N LEU A 732 0.39 4.56 22.69
CA LEU A 732 1.48 4.04 21.85
C LEU A 732 1.48 2.51 21.75
N GLU A 733 0.82 1.83 22.67
CA GLU A 733 0.60 0.39 22.66
C GLU A 733 -0.91 0.20 22.56
N GLY A 734 -1.43 0.12 21.33
CA GLY A 734 -2.81 -0.32 21.11
C GLY A 734 -3.00 -1.72 21.68
N ASP A 735 -4.26 -2.10 21.94
CA ASP A 735 -4.70 -3.30 22.69
C ASP A 735 -3.65 -4.41 22.81
N ALA A 736 -3.43 -4.83 24.05
CA ALA A 736 -2.34 -5.68 24.53
C ALA A 736 -2.31 -7.14 23.98
N SER A 737 -2.64 -7.36 22.70
CA SER A 737 -2.49 -8.64 22.00
C SER A 737 -1.14 -8.80 21.31
N ASP A 738 -0.52 -7.74 20.77
CA ASP A 738 0.68 -7.90 19.92
C ASP A 738 2.02 -7.70 20.64
N VAL A 739 2.05 -7.14 21.85
CA VAL A 739 3.31 -6.87 22.58
C VAL A 739 3.53 -7.85 23.75
N THR A 740 2.50 -8.57 24.20
CA THR A 740 2.62 -9.53 25.32
C THR A 740 3.09 -10.93 24.92
N ALA A 741 3.11 -11.24 23.62
CA ALA A 741 3.64 -12.49 23.07
C ALA A 741 5.15 -12.66 23.40
N SER A 742 5.95 -11.59 23.29
CA SER A 742 7.41 -11.66 23.43
C SER A 742 7.96 -11.83 24.87
N THR A 743 7.11 -11.91 25.90
CA THR A 743 7.57 -11.97 27.31
C THR A 743 6.72 -12.85 28.23
N ARG A 744 5.96 -13.83 27.73
CA ARG A 744 5.39 -14.87 28.61
C ARG A 744 6.45 -15.92 28.93
N SER A 745 6.43 -16.45 30.15
CA SER A 745 7.13 -17.69 30.49
C SER A 745 6.54 -18.80 29.62
N LEU A 746 7.26 -19.25 28.60
CA LEU A 746 6.83 -20.35 27.75
C LEU A 746 7.16 -21.67 28.43
N LYS A 747 6.19 -22.56 28.54
CA LYS A 747 6.42 -23.92 29.02
C LYS A 747 6.39 -24.91 27.87
N ALA A 748 7.36 -25.82 27.83
CA ALA A 748 7.32 -26.97 26.95
C ALA A 748 6.72 -28.16 27.69
N VAL A 749 5.69 -28.79 27.13
CA VAL A 749 5.22 -30.11 27.53
C VAL A 749 5.71 -31.11 26.50
N ILE A 750 6.66 -31.93 26.91
CA ILE A 750 7.25 -32.96 26.07
C ILE A 750 6.46 -34.25 26.28
N ASN A 751 5.86 -34.82 25.24
CA ASN A 751 5.22 -36.14 25.29
C ASN A 751 6.19 -37.18 24.73
N PHE A 752 6.35 -38.29 25.44
CA PHE A 752 7.17 -39.41 24.99
C PHE A 752 6.26 -40.44 24.34
N ILE A 753 6.36 -40.58 23.02
CA ILE A 753 5.53 -41.49 22.22
C ILE A 753 6.35 -42.74 21.91
N SER A 754 5.71 -43.92 21.94
CA SER A 754 6.31 -45.18 21.47
C SER A 754 5.38 -45.82 20.45
N GLY A 755 5.93 -46.25 19.31
CA GLY A 755 5.20 -46.99 18.28
C GLY A 755 5.08 -48.50 18.57
N ASP A 756 5.90 -49.01 19.49
CA ASP A 756 5.97 -50.43 19.86
C ASP A 756 5.69 -50.63 21.37
N ASP A 757 4.89 -51.64 21.72
CA ASP A 757 4.52 -51.97 23.10
C ASP A 757 5.71 -52.53 23.91
N ASN A 758 6.83 -52.86 23.25
CA ASN A 758 8.03 -53.45 23.85
C ASN A 758 9.19 -52.47 24.09
N THR A 759 9.00 -51.17 23.85
CA THR A 759 10.05 -50.14 23.97
C THR A 759 10.47 -49.93 25.44
N ARG A 760 11.74 -50.17 25.76
CA ARG A 760 12.30 -49.95 27.11
C ARG A 760 12.94 -48.57 27.24
N PHE A 761 12.29 -47.66 27.96
CA PHE A 761 12.90 -46.37 28.31
C PHE A 761 14.15 -46.56 29.19
N PRO A 762 15.17 -45.68 29.05
CA PRO A 762 16.34 -45.71 29.92
C PRO A 762 15.97 -45.37 31.37
N GLU A 763 16.68 -45.94 32.36
CA GLU A 763 16.42 -45.68 33.79
C GLU A 763 16.63 -44.20 34.18
N GLU A 764 17.61 -43.54 33.55
CA GLU A 764 17.93 -42.13 33.77
C GLU A 764 18.36 -41.46 32.45
N ALA A 765 17.77 -40.29 32.15
CA ALA A 765 18.11 -39.50 30.97
C ALA A 765 18.18 -38.00 31.28
N VAL A 766 18.85 -37.22 30.42
CA VAL A 766 18.87 -35.76 30.47
C VAL A 766 18.29 -35.21 29.18
N LEU A 767 17.26 -34.37 29.31
CA LEU A 767 16.74 -33.57 28.22
C LEU A 767 17.51 -32.26 28.11
N HIS A 768 18.18 -32.04 27.00
CA HIS A 768 18.81 -30.79 26.61
C HIS A 768 17.88 -30.04 25.64
N ILE A 769 17.58 -28.77 25.92
CA ILE A 769 16.85 -27.91 24.97
C ILE A 769 17.74 -26.75 24.60
N LYS A 770 17.96 -26.53 23.31
CA LYS A 770 18.76 -25.43 22.79
C LYS A 770 17.92 -24.52 21.92
N ASN A 771 17.92 -23.22 22.19
CA ASN A 771 17.43 -22.25 21.21
C ASN A 771 18.54 -22.07 20.16
N VAL A 772 18.23 -22.40 18.90
CA VAL A 772 19.20 -22.40 17.80
C VAL A 772 19.70 -20.99 17.49
N GLY A 773 18.82 -19.99 17.55
CA GLY A 773 19.15 -18.59 17.27
C GLY A 773 20.01 -17.93 18.34
N THR A 774 19.72 -18.18 19.62
CA THR A 774 20.48 -17.57 20.74
C THR A 774 21.65 -18.44 21.22
N SER A 775 21.72 -19.70 20.77
CA SER A 775 22.66 -20.72 21.26
C SER A 775 22.61 -20.99 22.78
N LYS A 776 21.60 -20.47 23.48
CA LYS A 776 21.36 -20.79 24.90
C LYS A 776 20.82 -22.21 25.01
N THR A 777 21.21 -22.92 26.06
CA THR A 777 20.79 -24.30 26.33
C THR A 777 20.34 -24.46 27.77
N ILE A 778 19.25 -25.20 27.98
CA ILE A 778 18.78 -25.66 29.29
C ILE A 778 18.84 -27.19 29.34
N GLN A 779 18.95 -27.73 30.55
CA GLN A 779 19.03 -29.17 30.79
C GLN A 779 18.04 -29.57 31.88
N LYS A 780 17.37 -30.71 31.72
CA LYS A 780 16.45 -31.28 32.71
C LYS A 780 16.72 -32.78 32.85
N ALA A 781 17.03 -33.22 34.06
CA ALA A 781 17.10 -34.64 34.38
C ALA A 781 15.68 -35.25 34.35
N LEU A 782 15.55 -36.41 33.71
CA LEU A 782 14.35 -37.23 33.62
C LEU A 782 14.60 -38.52 34.40
N ASN A 783 13.68 -38.84 35.30
CA ASN A 783 13.69 -40.11 36.04
C ASN A 783 12.80 -41.15 35.36
N ALA A 784 12.99 -42.43 35.71
CA ALA A 784 12.22 -43.56 35.16
C ALA A 784 10.70 -43.34 35.22
N THR A 785 10.19 -42.77 36.31
CA THR A 785 8.75 -42.50 36.47
C THR A 785 8.21 -41.42 35.53
N GLN A 786 9.00 -40.41 35.15
CA GLN A 786 8.59 -39.40 34.15
C GLN A 786 8.59 -39.95 32.73
N LEU A 787 9.53 -40.85 32.41
CA LEU A 787 9.59 -41.53 31.12
C LEU A 787 8.43 -42.52 30.99
N GLU A 788 8.12 -43.29 32.04
CA GLU A 788 6.98 -44.22 32.10
C GLU A 788 5.62 -43.50 32.08
N ALA A 789 5.51 -42.32 32.68
CA ALA A 789 4.29 -41.50 32.66
C ALA A 789 4.01 -40.87 31.29
N GLY A 790 4.94 -40.97 30.33
CA GLY A 790 4.75 -40.54 28.95
C GLY A 790 4.81 -39.03 28.70
N SER A 791 5.15 -38.20 29.70
CA SER A 791 5.35 -36.76 29.47
C SER A 791 6.21 -36.05 30.53
N ALA A 792 6.80 -34.91 30.16
CA ALA A 792 7.59 -34.04 31.03
C ALA A 792 7.38 -32.56 30.71
N GLU A 793 7.15 -31.73 31.73
CA GLU A 793 6.97 -30.27 31.57
C GLU A 793 8.23 -29.48 31.97
N LEU A 794 8.64 -28.48 31.19
CA LEU A 794 9.85 -27.69 31.42
C LEU A 794 9.63 -26.20 31.14
N ASP A 795 10.15 -25.35 32.04
CA ASP A 795 10.16 -23.90 31.87
C ASP A 795 11.28 -23.49 30.90
N LEU A 796 10.90 -22.81 29.81
CA LEU A 796 11.83 -22.36 28.78
C LEU A 796 12.34 -20.94 29.02
N SER A 797 11.88 -20.25 30.06
CA SER A 797 12.34 -18.90 30.43
C SER A 797 13.87 -18.73 30.45
N PRO A 798 14.69 -19.71 30.88
CA PRO A 798 16.15 -19.55 30.87
C PRO A 798 16.79 -19.55 29.46
N LEU A 799 16.06 -19.90 28.40
CA LEU A 799 16.50 -19.79 27.01
C LEU A 799 16.51 -18.34 26.48
N GLY A 800 16.00 -17.38 27.25
CA GLY A 800 15.93 -15.96 26.89
C GLY A 800 14.62 -15.56 26.21
N LEU A 801 14.60 -14.39 25.57
CA LEU A 801 13.46 -13.90 24.79
C LEU A 801 13.18 -14.89 23.65
N LEU A 802 12.04 -15.58 23.73
CA LEU A 802 11.55 -16.47 22.69
C LEU A 802 10.61 -15.69 21.78
N ALA A 803 10.95 -15.64 20.50
CA ALA A 803 10.13 -14.98 19.49
C ALA A 803 9.31 -16.01 18.70
N THR A 804 8.24 -15.53 18.04
CA THR A 804 7.72 -16.27 16.90
C THR A 804 8.88 -16.52 15.94
N GLN A 805 8.95 -17.73 15.37
CA GLN A 805 10.01 -18.16 14.43
C GLN A 805 11.34 -18.64 15.06
N ASP A 806 11.47 -18.65 16.39
CA ASP A 806 12.59 -19.32 17.05
C ASP A 806 12.48 -20.84 16.90
N ILE A 807 13.64 -21.51 16.78
CA ILE A 807 13.74 -22.97 16.70
C ILE A 807 14.34 -23.51 17.98
N LEU A 808 13.61 -24.40 18.63
CA LEU A 808 14.04 -25.12 19.82
C LEU A 808 14.44 -26.54 19.44
N LEU A 809 15.66 -26.93 19.81
CA LEU A 809 16.18 -28.28 19.58
C LEU A 809 16.16 -29.06 20.89
N PHE A 810 15.32 -30.08 20.96
CA PHE A 810 15.20 -31.01 22.08
C PHE A 810 16.11 -32.21 21.84
N GLN A 811 16.90 -32.62 22.84
CA GLN A 811 17.85 -33.73 22.75
C GLN A 811 17.78 -34.55 24.03
N ILE A 812 17.65 -35.87 23.95
CA ILE A 812 17.67 -36.75 25.12
C ILE A 812 18.97 -37.54 25.12
N ALA A 813 19.75 -37.44 26.19
CA ALA A 813 20.99 -38.17 26.40
C ALA A 813 20.91 -39.09 27.62
N GLU A 814 21.54 -40.27 27.55
CA GLU A 814 21.64 -41.16 28.70
C GLU A 814 22.65 -40.62 29.73
N VAL A 815 22.29 -40.64 31.02
CA VAL A 815 23.13 -40.05 32.08
C VAL A 815 24.48 -40.79 32.22
N LYS A 816 24.47 -42.12 32.10
CA LYS A 816 25.65 -42.98 32.36
C LYS A 816 26.64 -43.00 31.20
N SER A 817 26.14 -43.04 29.96
CA SER A 817 26.99 -43.15 28.76
C SER A 817 27.26 -41.80 28.10
N GLY A 818 26.43 -40.78 28.35
CA GLY A 818 26.47 -39.49 27.64
C GLY A 818 26.01 -39.59 26.19
N ASN A 819 25.56 -40.77 25.75
CA ASN A 819 25.10 -40.98 24.39
C ASN A 819 23.76 -40.29 24.16
N VAL A 820 23.66 -39.50 23.09
CA VAL A 820 22.40 -38.88 22.70
C VAL A 820 21.55 -39.91 21.98
N ILE A 821 20.39 -40.20 22.54
CA ILE A 821 19.47 -41.25 22.08
C ILE A 821 18.55 -40.69 20.99
N ARG A 822 18.03 -39.46 21.16
CA ARG A 822 17.10 -38.82 20.22
C ARG A 822 17.21 -37.29 20.19
N PHE A 823 16.75 -36.71 19.09
CA PHE A 823 16.63 -35.26 18.88
C PHE A 823 15.29 -34.95 18.18
N ALA A 824 14.66 -33.82 18.54
CA ALA A 824 13.55 -33.25 17.77
C ALA A 824 13.64 -31.72 17.72
N PRO A 825 13.56 -31.10 16.52
CA PRO A 825 13.38 -29.67 16.39
C PRO A 825 11.90 -29.29 16.54
N HIS A 826 11.62 -28.18 17.21
CA HIS A 826 10.30 -27.57 17.31
C HIS A 826 10.36 -26.11 16.86
N TYR A 827 9.41 -25.71 16.02
CA TYR A 827 9.29 -24.34 15.53
C TYR A 827 8.22 -23.60 16.33
N LEU A 828 8.58 -22.47 16.94
CA LEU A 828 7.65 -21.73 17.77
C LEU A 828 6.63 -20.96 16.94
N GLU A 829 5.38 -21.39 17.03
CA GLU A 829 4.25 -20.77 16.35
C GLU A 829 3.69 -19.59 17.14
N LYS A 830 3.00 -18.69 16.41
CA LYS A 830 2.35 -17.52 17.01
C LYS A 830 1.35 -17.92 18.10
N ASP A 831 0.59 -18.99 17.85
CA ASP A 831 -0.44 -19.45 18.78
C ASP A 831 0.15 -20.08 20.06
N GLU A 832 1.29 -20.76 19.97
CA GLU A 832 2.00 -21.32 21.13
C GLU A 832 2.59 -20.23 22.04
N ILE A 833 3.19 -19.20 21.42
CA ILE A 833 3.70 -18.02 22.13
C ILE A 833 2.55 -17.27 22.82
N LEU A 834 1.42 -17.11 22.14
CA LEU A 834 0.21 -16.51 22.71
C LEU A 834 -0.36 -17.36 23.85
N ALA A 835 -0.37 -18.69 23.72
CA ALA A 835 -0.85 -19.62 24.73
C ALA A 835 0.10 -19.73 25.94
N GLY A 836 1.38 -19.36 25.79
CA GLY A 836 2.40 -19.55 26.83
C GLY A 836 2.76 -21.03 27.06
N ARG A 837 2.42 -21.89 26.11
CA ARG A 837 2.64 -23.33 26.15
C ARG A 837 2.93 -23.85 24.74
N CYS A 838 3.90 -24.74 24.65
CA CYS A 838 4.30 -25.47 23.45
C CYS A 838 4.27 -26.97 23.79
N ASP A 839 3.63 -27.78 22.96
CA ASP A 839 3.55 -29.23 23.13
C ASP A 839 4.47 -29.90 22.08
N VAL A 840 5.36 -30.80 22.53
CA VAL A 840 6.40 -31.41 21.69
C VAL A 840 6.38 -32.93 21.85
N ASP A 841 6.21 -33.64 20.74
CA ASP A 841 6.20 -35.10 20.75
C ASP A 841 7.60 -35.67 20.42
N LEU A 842 8.12 -36.52 21.31
CA LEU A 842 9.39 -37.23 21.17
C LEU A 842 9.14 -38.73 21.05
N ASP A 843 9.36 -39.27 19.85
CA ASP A 843 9.18 -40.69 19.53
C ASP A 843 10.39 -41.55 19.93
N PHE A 844 10.13 -42.64 20.66
CA PHE A 844 11.08 -43.56 21.26
C PHE A 844 11.28 -44.88 20.50
N ASP A 845 10.79 -45.07 19.27
CA ASP A 845 11.04 -46.32 18.51
C ASP A 845 12.53 -46.74 18.53
N LEU A 846 12.82 -47.78 19.32
CA LEU A 846 14.15 -48.17 19.84
C LEU A 846 14.90 -49.15 18.93
N ASN A 847 14.65 -49.16 17.63
CA ASN A 847 15.40 -50.00 16.71
C ASN A 847 16.62 -49.26 16.17
N GLN A 848 17.72 -49.25 16.94
CA GLN A 848 19.10 -49.15 16.43
C GLN A 848 20.13 -49.43 17.54
N GLU A 849 20.50 -50.69 17.70
CA GLU A 849 21.82 -51.06 18.23
C GLU A 849 22.86 -50.84 17.11
N SER A 850 23.94 -50.07 17.36
CA SER A 850 25.34 -50.48 17.11
C SER A 850 26.34 -49.31 17.06
N ASP A 851 27.54 -49.66 17.48
CA ASP A 851 28.79 -48.91 17.66
C ASP A 851 29.19 -47.91 16.55
N GLY A 852 29.65 -46.72 16.95
CA GLY A 852 30.50 -45.89 16.10
C GLY A 852 30.43 -44.39 16.38
N LEU A 853 31.54 -43.81 16.83
CA LEU A 853 31.76 -42.37 16.92
C LEU A 853 31.48 -41.69 15.56
N VAL A 854 30.48 -40.79 15.56
CA VAL A 854 30.12 -39.86 14.46
C VAL A 854 29.59 -40.58 13.22
N GLU A 855 28.27 -40.80 13.10
CA GLU A 855 27.50 -40.80 11.82
C GLU A 855 26.07 -41.39 11.92
N HIS A 856 25.21 -40.80 12.77
CA HIS A 856 23.76 -40.83 12.51
C HIS A 856 23.28 -39.40 12.34
N LEU A 857 23.61 -38.92 11.15
CA LEU A 857 23.31 -37.62 10.60
C LEU A 857 21.78 -37.48 10.57
N THR A 858 21.31 -36.40 11.18
CA THR A 858 19.91 -36.18 11.51
C THR A 858 18.96 -36.48 10.37
N LYS A 859 17.77 -36.99 10.72
CA LYS A 859 16.62 -37.00 9.81
C LYS A 859 16.20 -35.60 9.37
N TYR A 860 16.71 -34.54 10.01
CA TYR A 860 16.38 -33.14 9.75
C TYR A 860 17.64 -32.28 9.56
N PHE A 861 17.67 -31.42 8.54
CA PHE A 861 18.74 -30.42 8.36
C PHE A 861 18.14 -29.08 7.95
N LEU A 862 18.40 -28.02 8.74
CA LEU A 862 17.84 -26.69 8.51
C LEU A 862 18.79 -25.85 7.64
N VAL A 863 18.23 -25.15 6.66
CA VAL A 863 18.96 -24.16 5.88
C VAL A 863 18.23 -22.84 5.94
N ARG A 864 18.94 -21.78 6.31
CA ARG A 864 18.44 -20.40 6.29
C ARG A 864 19.12 -19.64 5.16
N LEU A 865 18.35 -19.04 4.28
CA LEU A 865 18.84 -18.21 3.18
C LEU A 865 18.57 -16.74 3.48
N ASP A 866 19.65 -15.96 3.63
CA ASP A 866 19.63 -14.52 3.72
C ASP A 866 20.13 -13.94 2.38
N SER A 867 19.24 -13.31 1.60
CA SER A 867 19.57 -12.79 0.27
C SER A 867 18.84 -11.47 -0.01
N LYS A 868 19.61 -10.39 -0.18
CA LYS A 868 19.08 -9.06 -0.50
C LYS A 868 18.39 -9.03 -1.88
N LYS A 869 19.00 -9.67 -2.89
CA LYS A 869 18.43 -9.79 -4.25
C LYS A 869 17.08 -10.50 -4.23
N LEU A 870 16.97 -11.57 -3.44
CA LEU A 870 15.71 -12.29 -3.28
C LEU A 870 14.69 -11.43 -2.52
N ALA A 871 15.12 -10.73 -1.46
CA ALA A 871 14.26 -9.82 -0.71
C ALA A 871 13.68 -8.71 -1.59
N ASP A 872 14.53 -8.06 -2.40
CA ASP A 872 14.10 -7.03 -3.35
C ASP A 872 13.11 -7.62 -4.38
N LEU A 873 13.36 -8.84 -4.85
CA LEU A 873 12.51 -9.54 -5.83
C LEU A 873 11.14 -9.94 -5.25
N LEU A 874 11.08 -10.26 -3.95
CA LEU A 874 9.86 -10.57 -3.20
C LEU A 874 9.08 -9.32 -2.81
N VAL A 875 9.75 -8.24 -2.42
CA VAL A 875 9.11 -6.93 -2.18
C VAL A 875 8.44 -6.41 -3.45
N THR A 876 9.04 -6.67 -4.62
CA THR A 876 8.51 -6.18 -5.91
C THR A 876 7.34 -7.01 -6.43
N ASN A 877 7.30 -8.31 -6.15
CA ASN A 877 6.35 -9.25 -6.78
C ASN A 877 5.42 -9.98 -5.80
N GLY A 878 5.55 -9.73 -4.50
CA GLY A 878 4.87 -10.46 -3.43
C GLY A 878 5.46 -11.87 -3.19
N SER A 879 5.25 -12.41 -1.98
CA SER A 879 5.68 -13.76 -1.60
C SER A 879 4.77 -14.88 -2.15
N GLY A 880 3.53 -14.54 -2.51
CA GLY A 880 2.51 -15.45 -3.05
C GLY A 880 2.78 -15.83 -4.51
N GLY A 881 3.63 -16.83 -4.73
CA GLY A 881 3.88 -17.37 -6.08
C GLY A 881 5.28 -17.97 -6.26
N TYR A 882 6.18 -17.71 -5.33
CA TYR A 882 7.51 -18.29 -5.33
C TYR A 882 7.55 -19.58 -4.52
N LYS A 883 8.21 -20.60 -5.05
CA LYS A 883 8.51 -21.85 -4.33
C LYS A 883 10.00 -22.02 -4.25
N ALA A 884 10.48 -22.30 -3.05
CA ALA A 884 11.88 -22.53 -2.83
C ALA A 884 12.13 -24.04 -2.71
N HIS A 885 13.00 -24.58 -3.55
CA HIS A 885 13.41 -25.97 -3.56
C HIS A 885 14.82 -26.07 -3.00
N LEU A 886 15.04 -26.99 -2.08
CA LEU A 886 16.35 -27.37 -1.57
C LEU A 886 16.57 -28.84 -1.90
N ARG A 887 17.67 -29.17 -2.58
CA ARG A 887 18.03 -30.53 -2.95
C ARG A 887 19.41 -30.86 -2.44
N ASN A 888 19.55 -32.00 -1.77
CA ASN A 888 20.85 -32.59 -1.48
C ASN A 888 21.26 -33.46 -2.67
N GLU A 889 22.29 -33.05 -3.40
CA GLU A 889 22.71 -33.74 -4.63
C GLU A 889 23.35 -35.10 -4.35
N SER A 890 23.86 -35.32 -3.14
CA SER A 890 24.52 -36.58 -2.75
C SER A 890 23.54 -37.73 -2.54
N ASN A 891 22.33 -37.45 -2.03
CA ASN A 891 21.35 -38.47 -1.65
C ASN A 891 19.96 -38.26 -2.27
N SER A 892 19.81 -37.25 -3.12
CA SER A 892 18.55 -36.91 -3.83
C SER A 892 17.36 -36.62 -2.91
N LEU A 893 17.60 -36.21 -1.67
CA LEU A 893 16.55 -35.67 -0.81
C LEU A 893 16.20 -34.25 -1.26
N GLU A 894 14.91 -33.95 -1.30
CA GLU A 894 14.37 -32.65 -1.68
C GLU A 894 13.46 -32.13 -0.56
N ALA A 895 13.51 -30.82 -0.32
CA ALA A 895 12.59 -30.11 0.55
C ALA A 895 12.07 -28.86 -0.15
N ILE A 896 10.81 -28.53 0.14
CA ILE A 896 10.17 -27.32 -0.35
C ILE A 896 10.05 -26.36 0.83
N GLY A 897 10.73 -25.22 0.75
CA GLY A 897 10.61 -24.12 1.70
C GLY A 897 9.52 -23.14 1.26
N TYR A 898 8.76 -22.63 2.22
CA TYR A 898 7.80 -21.56 1.99
C TYR A 898 8.43 -20.23 2.39
N ILE A 899 8.21 -19.20 1.57
CA ILE A 899 8.69 -17.85 1.82
C ILE A 899 7.75 -17.22 2.84
N ASN A 900 8.31 -16.70 3.94
CA ASN A 900 7.52 -16.09 5.00
C ASN A 900 6.96 -14.73 4.53
N PRO A 901 5.62 -14.55 4.46
CA PRO A 901 5.01 -13.29 4.01
C PRO A 901 5.19 -12.12 5.00
N GLU A 902 5.62 -12.37 6.23
CA GLU A 902 5.82 -11.31 7.24
C GLU A 902 7.28 -10.80 7.32
N ASN A 903 8.22 -11.45 6.61
CA ASN A 903 9.62 -11.03 6.57
C ASN A 903 10.26 -11.42 5.23
N ASP A 904 10.13 -10.53 4.24
CA ASP A 904 10.56 -10.74 2.85
C ASP A 904 12.06 -10.99 2.66
N SER A 905 12.88 -10.93 3.73
CA SER A 905 14.33 -11.03 3.65
C SER A 905 14.94 -12.41 3.94
N GLN A 906 14.13 -13.38 4.39
CA GLN A 906 14.64 -14.67 4.90
C GLN A 906 13.77 -15.85 4.47
N ILE A 907 14.39 -16.91 3.94
CA ILE A 907 13.73 -18.19 3.65
C ILE A 907 14.35 -19.30 4.52
N ASN A 908 13.50 -20.06 5.22
CA ASN A 908 13.91 -21.24 5.97
C ASN A 908 13.49 -22.52 5.23
N PHE A 909 14.39 -23.50 5.17
CA PHE A 909 14.16 -24.82 4.59
C PHE A 909 14.46 -25.90 5.62
N VAL A 910 13.62 -26.92 5.70
CA VAL A 910 13.88 -28.10 6.53
C VAL A 910 13.96 -29.32 5.59
N LEU A 911 15.15 -29.88 5.40
CA LEU A 911 15.31 -31.19 4.75
C LEU A 911 14.87 -32.26 5.73
N ASN A 912 13.91 -33.10 5.34
CA ASN A 912 13.41 -34.20 6.16
C ASN A 912 13.59 -35.55 5.44
N ALA A 913 14.37 -36.44 6.05
CA ALA A 913 14.62 -37.82 5.61
C ALA A 913 13.72 -38.84 6.33
N SER A 914 12.74 -38.41 7.14
CA SER A 914 11.95 -39.29 8.03
C SER A 914 11.18 -40.39 7.31
N THR A 915 10.88 -40.21 6.02
CA THR A 915 10.13 -41.18 5.19
C THR A 915 11.01 -42.25 4.52
N LYS A 916 12.33 -42.16 4.63
CA LYS A 916 13.27 -43.14 4.04
C LYS A 916 14.18 -43.70 5.14
N SER A 917 13.95 -44.96 5.53
CA SER A 917 14.76 -45.62 6.56
C SER A 917 16.24 -45.68 6.13
N GLY A 918 17.13 -45.32 7.06
CA GLY A 918 18.58 -45.44 6.87
C GLY A 918 19.27 -44.30 6.10
N ILE A 919 18.55 -43.23 5.70
CA ILE A 919 19.15 -42.08 4.99
C ILE A 919 19.23 -40.85 5.90
N ALA A 920 20.39 -40.22 5.94
CA ALA A 920 20.63 -38.94 6.60
C ALA A 920 20.15 -37.75 5.77
N ALA A 921 19.67 -36.67 6.40
CA ALA A 921 19.25 -35.47 5.68
C ALA A 921 20.43 -34.73 5.01
N ALA A 922 21.58 -34.63 5.69
CA ALA A 922 22.80 -34.03 5.15
C ALA A 922 24.06 -34.55 5.86
N ASN A 923 25.11 -34.78 5.08
CA ASN A 923 26.41 -35.27 5.54
C ASN A 923 27.52 -34.21 5.37
N PRO A 924 28.60 -34.23 6.17
CA PRO A 924 29.75 -33.37 5.93
C PRO A 924 30.34 -33.64 4.54
N GLY A 925 30.45 -32.61 3.71
CA GLY A 925 30.88 -32.72 2.31
C GLY A 925 29.73 -32.78 1.30
N ASP A 926 28.48 -32.97 1.74
CA ASP A 926 27.34 -32.94 0.83
C ASP A 926 27.18 -31.57 0.19
N ARG A 927 26.83 -31.57 -1.09
CA ARG A 927 26.49 -30.37 -1.84
C ARG A 927 24.98 -30.22 -1.89
N LEU A 928 24.49 -29.14 -1.32
CA LEU A 928 23.08 -28.77 -1.32
C LEU A 928 22.86 -27.62 -2.31
N SER A 929 21.84 -27.77 -3.16
CA SER A 929 21.43 -26.77 -4.14
C SER A 929 20.07 -26.17 -3.73
N ILE A 930 20.02 -24.84 -3.63
CA ILE A 930 18.79 -24.08 -3.45
C ILE A 930 18.39 -23.52 -4.80
N LYS A 931 17.12 -23.71 -5.19
CA LYS A 931 16.49 -23.09 -6.35
C LYS A 931 15.17 -22.48 -5.93
N VAL A 932 15.05 -21.16 -6.03
CA VAL A 932 13.76 -20.48 -5.92
C VAL A 932 13.20 -20.34 -7.33
N VAL A 933 12.00 -20.88 -7.51
CA VAL A 933 11.25 -20.79 -8.76
C VAL A 933 10.06 -19.87 -8.58
N ASP A 934 9.70 -19.16 -9.65
CA ASP A 934 8.48 -18.37 -9.69
C ASP A 934 7.24 -19.22 -10.01
N HIS A 935 6.11 -18.54 -10.21
CA HIS A 935 4.83 -19.14 -10.54
C HIS A 935 4.81 -19.88 -11.90
N LYS A 936 5.77 -19.60 -12.79
CA LYS A 936 5.98 -20.30 -14.07
C LYS A 936 6.94 -21.48 -13.96
N LYS A 937 7.46 -21.73 -12.75
CA LYS A 937 8.52 -22.71 -12.43
C LYS A 937 9.90 -22.32 -12.98
N ASP A 938 10.08 -21.07 -13.39
CA ASP A 938 11.39 -20.59 -13.84
C ASP A 938 12.27 -20.26 -12.64
N ALA A 939 13.53 -20.69 -12.66
CA ALA A 939 14.46 -20.46 -11.55
C ALA A 939 14.89 -19.00 -11.51
N VAL A 940 14.36 -18.24 -10.55
CA VAL A 940 14.68 -16.82 -10.35
C VAL A 940 15.89 -16.60 -9.46
N PHE A 941 16.22 -17.59 -8.63
CA PHE A 941 17.40 -17.57 -7.77
C PHE A 941 17.92 -18.98 -7.59
N SER A 942 19.24 -19.17 -7.69
CA SER A 942 19.88 -20.43 -7.33
C SER A 942 21.19 -20.19 -6.62
N THR A 943 21.50 -21.03 -5.64
CA THR A 943 22.80 -21.04 -4.98
C THR A 943 23.10 -22.43 -4.46
N ASP A 944 24.37 -22.81 -4.50
CA ASP A 944 24.84 -24.06 -3.95
C ASP A 944 25.77 -23.80 -2.77
N PHE A 945 25.82 -24.76 -1.85
CA PHE A 945 26.80 -24.75 -0.77
C PHE A 945 27.18 -26.16 -0.35
N THR A 946 28.35 -26.27 0.26
CA THR A 946 28.82 -27.53 0.84
C THR A 946 28.56 -27.54 2.34
N VAL A 947 28.02 -28.63 2.85
CA VAL A 947 27.78 -28.84 4.27
C VAL A 947 29.11 -29.13 4.97
N THR A 948 29.46 -28.36 5.99
CA THR A 948 30.68 -28.60 6.78
C THR A 948 30.38 -29.53 7.95
N LYS A 949 31.44 -30.10 8.54
CA LYS A 949 31.32 -30.89 9.77
C LYS A 949 30.68 -30.08 10.93
N SER A 950 30.95 -28.78 11.00
CA SER A 950 30.31 -27.89 11.99
C SER A 950 28.83 -27.67 11.70
N ASP A 951 28.43 -27.57 10.43
CA ASP A 951 27.02 -27.36 10.06
C ASP A 951 26.18 -28.58 10.43
N VAL A 952 26.71 -29.77 10.17
CA VAL A 952 26.12 -31.03 10.61
C VAL A 952 25.97 -31.09 12.12
N LEU A 953 27.04 -30.76 12.88
CA LEU A 953 27.01 -30.75 14.34
C LEU A 953 26.01 -29.72 14.89
N ASN A 954 25.80 -28.62 14.16
CA ASN A 954 24.86 -27.57 14.53
C ASN A 954 23.43 -27.82 14.03
N PHE A 955 23.22 -28.79 13.14
CA PHE A 955 21.96 -29.11 12.46
C PHE A 955 21.34 -27.99 11.61
N TYR A 956 22.08 -26.89 11.41
CA TYR A 956 21.66 -25.82 10.55
C TYR A 956 22.84 -25.18 9.81
N LYS A 957 22.51 -24.51 8.71
CA LYS A 957 23.43 -23.59 8.04
C LYS A 957 22.72 -22.32 7.58
N THR A 958 23.32 -21.18 7.88
CA THR A 958 22.91 -19.89 7.29
C THR A 958 23.75 -19.61 6.05
N ILE A 959 23.07 -19.32 4.95
CA ILE A 959 23.64 -18.97 3.66
C ILE A 959 23.38 -17.49 3.41
N THR A 960 24.45 -16.70 3.45
CA THR A 960 24.40 -15.31 2.98
C THR A 960 24.84 -15.31 1.51
N ALA A 961 23.91 -15.04 0.60
CA ALA A 961 24.23 -15.00 -0.82
C ALA A 961 25.09 -13.76 -1.11
N GLN A 962 26.39 -13.93 -1.38
CA GLN A 962 27.26 -12.84 -1.81
C GLN A 962 26.97 -12.44 -3.26
N GLU A 963 26.90 -11.13 -3.51
CA GLU A 963 26.79 -10.54 -4.84
C GLU A 963 28.07 -10.82 -5.65
N SER A 964 28.13 -11.97 -6.32
CA SER A 964 29.19 -12.22 -7.31
C SER A 964 28.78 -11.63 -8.66
N ALA A 965 29.60 -10.72 -9.17
CA ALA A 965 29.43 -10.03 -10.45
C ALA A 965 29.55 -10.95 -11.70
N LYS A 966 29.52 -12.27 -11.55
CA LYS A 966 29.62 -13.24 -12.65
C LYS A 966 28.92 -14.55 -12.29
N ALA A 967 27.66 -14.70 -12.69
CA ALA A 967 27.08 -16.02 -12.92
C ALA A 967 26.26 -15.97 -14.20
N LYS A 968 26.66 -16.81 -15.16
CA LYS A 968 26.16 -16.91 -16.53
C LYS A 968 24.66 -17.19 -16.55
N GLU A 969 23.98 -16.55 -17.49
CA GLU A 969 22.75 -17.07 -18.09
C GLU A 969 22.97 -18.51 -18.54
N ALA A 970 22.04 -19.40 -18.17
CA ALA A 970 21.89 -20.69 -18.81
C ALA A 970 20.39 -20.99 -18.96
N SER A 971 19.96 -20.81 -20.21
CA SER A 971 18.79 -21.32 -20.96
C SER A 971 17.54 -21.75 -20.21
#